data_AF-A0A957DAF8-F1
#
_entry.id   AF-A0A957DAF8-F1
#
_cell.length_a   1.000
_cell.length_b   1.000
_cell.length_c   1.000
_cell.angle_alpha   90.00
_cell.angle_beta   90.00
_cell.angle_gamma   90.00
#
_symmetry.space_group_name_H-M   'P 1'
#
loop_
_entity.id
_entity.type
_entity.pdbx_description
1 polymer ?
#
loop_
_entity_poly.entity_id
_entity_poly.type
_entity_poly.pdbx_seq_one_letter_code
_entity_poly.pdbx_strand_id
1 'polypeptide(L)'
;EFEIFGQRVAADGSLLGSNFRISQMGTEDDPNYRAEHPAVAHNPDTNQYLVVWSGDDDAAPLVQGEKEIFGQLLDAGGVAVGGNFRVSDMGPDGSTLYGAYLPDVAYNPDHAEYLVVWMADDDTAPLVEGEFEVFAQRLTAAGAEVGRHNFQVSAMGTAGDGNYAAYRPRLVYNPQDARYMLVWRGGDNTGGQVSGEFEIFQQAIYGDAALGDHFRETTRLSAMGNLGDPAYLADKPVIAYSSTANNYLVAWQGENNLGSLIDGKVEIFSQQYAGAPLRCFVESNGDNVTDYSGSTAAVLQDAVNAASPGNTLKLAGDCTGVQSTGGGTQTLYIDKSLYLQGGYVAPDLTTANWLGAADAASYPTTLDAQGLGRVVYVTGTAVQVTIANVTLTGGRDSSSECAAYSCGGGLKVDAGADVTLTHSTVRDNTAYYGGGIFSYGTLQIVHSTIAHNVAESWDGGIYSSGSLTIENSTISGNTATSGNAGGLASVGTLTMRNSTIFGNTAAGDTGGFRQQSNAASVYNTIIANNSGLDCSLTDGGTLAANVHNLVEDGTCSAGGIGFLSGNPQLGSLADNGGDTLTHALLPNSPAIDAGEAASCLATDQRDLARDDLGCDLGAYEVRYADTDTVIKENSLGGLPYSFGPTWISMTLTAPDSGVITVTKRLTYPGGTPDEGEMLATWHISSTLTTGFPVTLAFCYTDEEVTGLNEAALRAFRWNGTSWVQQGDTAPVNRCVTVAGVNAFSAWTLFDTSAGATPTAVTLS
;
A
#
# COMPACT_ATOMS: atom_id res chain seq x y z
N GLU A 1 2.32 40.12 4.34
CA GLU A 1 1.49 39.00 4.77
C GLU A 1 0.28 38.89 3.86
N PHE A 2 0.06 37.71 3.27
CA PHE A 2 -1.22 37.34 2.65
C PHE A 2 -1.82 36.21 3.48
N GLU A 3 -3.11 36.30 3.77
CA GLU A 3 -3.82 35.33 4.60
C GLU A 3 -5.14 34.95 3.94
N ILE A 4 -5.59 33.73 4.20
CA ILE A 4 -6.86 33.19 3.74
C ILE A 4 -7.96 33.69 4.67
N PHE A 5 -8.98 34.30 4.07
CA PHE A 5 -10.19 34.72 4.77
C PHE A 5 -11.41 33.99 4.22
N GLY A 6 -12.32 33.62 5.12
CA GLY A 6 -13.61 33.02 4.79
C GLY A 6 -14.76 34.02 4.95
N GLN A 7 -15.79 33.85 4.12
CA GLN A 7 -17.11 34.47 4.30
C GLN A 7 -18.16 33.42 4.01
N ARG A 8 -19.04 33.17 4.99
CA ARG A 8 -20.15 32.23 4.80
C ARG A 8 -21.26 32.90 4.00
N VAL A 9 -21.80 32.15 3.04
CA VAL A 9 -22.87 32.59 2.14
C VAL A 9 -23.98 31.55 2.21
N ALA A 10 -25.21 32.01 2.43
CA ALA A 10 -26.40 31.15 2.43
C ALA A 10 -26.76 30.72 1.00
N ALA A 11 -27.60 29.69 0.88
CA ALA A 11 -28.03 29.16 -0.43
C ALA A 11 -28.78 30.19 -1.31
N ASP A 12 -29.35 31.25 -0.71
CA ASP A 12 -29.98 32.37 -1.42
C ASP A 12 -29.01 33.49 -1.82
N GLY A 13 -27.72 33.34 -1.50
CA GLY A 13 -26.66 34.31 -1.76
C GLY A 13 -26.48 35.36 -0.65
N SER A 14 -27.26 35.32 0.43
CA SER A 14 -27.10 36.26 1.54
C SER A 14 -25.87 35.94 2.40
N LEU A 15 -25.23 36.98 2.95
CA LEU A 15 -24.04 36.80 3.81
C LEU A 15 -24.45 36.36 5.22
N LEU A 16 -23.74 35.35 5.72
CA LEU A 16 -23.90 34.84 7.08
C LEU A 16 -22.73 35.32 7.95
N GLY A 17 -22.98 36.33 8.79
CA GLY A 17 -21.95 36.90 9.66
C GLY A 17 -20.91 37.74 8.91
N SER A 18 -19.84 38.11 9.60
CA SER A 18 -18.67 38.79 9.02
C SER A 18 -17.68 37.81 8.42
N ASN A 19 -16.72 38.32 7.64
CA ASN A 19 -15.56 37.54 7.25
C ASN A 19 -14.68 37.20 8.48
N PHE A 20 -13.90 36.14 8.36
CA PHE A 20 -13.00 35.64 9.41
C PHE A 20 -11.71 35.12 8.79
N ARG A 21 -10.59 35.23 9.52
CA ARG A 21 -9.29 34.69 9.11
C ARG A 21 -9.28 33.17 9.32
N ILE A 22 -8.70 32.43 8.38
CA ILE A 22 -8.60 30.96 8.40
C ILE A 22 -7.15 30.53 8.60
N SER A 23 -6.23 31.03 7.77
CA SER A 23 -4.82 30.66 7.86
C SER A 23 -4.06 31.50 8.88
N GLN A 24 -2.95 30.93 9.34
CA GLN A 24 -1.96 31.58 10.17
C GLN A 24 -0.62 30.93 9.83
N MET A 25 0.16 31.61 8.99
CA MET A 25 1.41 31.06 8.46
C MET A 25 2.65 31.45 9.28
N GLY A 26 2.51 32.31 10.29
CA GLY A 26 3.62 32.73 11.13
C GLY A 26 3.26 33.92 12.02
N THR A 27 4.24 34.78 12.28
CA THR A 27 4.03 36.01 13.06
C THR A 27 3.27 37.04 12.23
N GLU A 28 2.27 37.69 12.84
CA GLU A 28 1.52 38.77 12.21
C GLU A 28 2.42 39.93 11.78
N ASP A 29 2.05 40.59 10.68
CA ASP A 29 2.72 41.73 10.05
C ASP A 29 4.09 41.41 9.41
N ASP A 30 4.43 40.14 9.22
CA ASP A 30 5.65 39.73 8.52
C ASP A 30 5.35 39.37 7.04
N PRO A 31 6.01 40.03 6.06
CA PRO A 31 5.78 39.80 4.64
C PRO A 31 6.28 38.45 4.11
N ASN A 32 7.11 37.73 4.87
CA ASN A 32 7.65 36.44 4.46
C ASN A 32 6.59 35.34 4.55
N TYR A 33 5.74 35.39 5.57
CA TYR A 33 4.62 34.47 5.71
C TYR A 33 3.47 34.85 4.77
N ARG A 34 3.13 33.92 3.88
CA ARG A 34 2.10 34.13 2.85
C ARG A 34 1.31 32.85 2.62
N ALA A 35 -0.01 32.95 2.75
CA ALA A 35 -0.97 31.96 2.33
C ALA A 35 -1.71 32.43 1.05
N GLU A 36 -1.75 31.56 0.03
CA GLU A 36 -2.26 31.90 -1.30
C GLU A 36 -3.07 30.77 -1.91
N HIS A 37 -3.91 31.10 -2.89
CA HIS A 37 -4.66 30.14 -3.70
C HIS A 37 -5.53 29.16 -2.89
N PRO A 38 -6.48 29.66 -2.07
CA PRO A 38 -7.30 28.78 -1.27
C PRO A 38 -8.27 27.95 -2.11
N ALA A 39 -8.47 26.70 -1.72
CA ALA A 39 -9.54 25.81 -2.18
C ALA A 39 -10.34 25.28 -0.98
N VAL A 40 -11.60 24.90 -1.20
CA VAL A 40 -12.49 24.46 -0.11
C VAL A 40 -13.38 23.29 -0.55
N ALA A 41 -13.47 22.27 0.30
CA ALA A 41 -14.41 21.16 0.15
C ALA A 41 -15.34 21.08 1.37
N HIS A 42 -16.61 20.73 1.12
CA HIS A 42 -17.59 20.47 2.17
C HIS A 42 -17.70 18.96 2.42
N ASN A 43 -17.61 18.58 3.68
CA ASN A 43 -17.94 17.24 4.16
C ASN A 43 -19.39 17.25 4.68
N PRO A 44 -20.34 16.64 3.95
CA PRO A 44 -21.75 16.58 4.35
C PRO A 44 -22.01 15.65 5.55
N ASP A 45 -21.14 14.68 5.83
CA ASP A 45 -21.34 13.67 6.88
C ASP A 45 -21.14 14.26 8.28
N THR A 46 -20.15 15.14 8.42
CA THR A 46 -19.85 15.85 9.67
C THR A 46 -20.29 17.31 9.65
N ASN A 47 -20.75 17.80 8.49
CA ASN A 47 -21.04 19.20 8.21
C ASN A 47 -19.86 20.13 8.53
N GLN A 48 -18.68 19.73 8.09
CA GLN A 48 -17.43 20.47 8.23
C GLN A 48 -16.91 20.90 6.85
N TYR A 49 -15.94 21.80 6.84
CA TYR A 49 -15.22 22.22 5.64
C TYR A 49 -13.74 21.97 5.83
N LEU A 50 -13.06 21.50 4.78
CA LEU A 50 -11.61 21.56 4.68
C LEU A 50 -11.24 22.69 3.74
N VAL A 51 -10.42 23.62 4.22
CA VAL A 51 -9.81 24.69 3.42
C VAL A 51 -8.33 24.40 3.28
N VAL A 52 -7.81 24.39 2.05
CA VAL A 52 -6.39 24.18 1.74
C VAL A 52 -5.80 25.37 0.98
N TRP A 53 -4.49 25.62 1.11
CA TRP A 53 -3.80 26.73 0.44
C TRP A 53 -2.29 26.46 0.30
N SER A 54 -1.62 27.21 -0.57
CA SER A 54 -0.14 27.25 -0.65
C SER A 54 0.41 28.23 0.37
N GLY A 55 1.32 27.81 1.24
CA GLY A 55 1.86 28.58 2.35
C GLY A 55 3.40 28.69 2.32
N ASP A 56 3.94 29.86 2.67
CA ASP A 56 5.30 29.99 3.23
C ASP A 56 5.16 29.92 4.75
N ASP A 57 5.69 28.88 5.38
CA ASP A 57 5.95 28.87 6.83
C ASP A 57 7.46 28.82 7.04
N ASP A 58 8.07 29.90 7.50
CA ASP A 58 9.51 29.94 7.82
C ASP A 58 9.83 29.27 9.19
N ALA A 59 8.90 28.51 9.77
CA ALA A 59 9.14 27.75 11.00
C ALA A 59 9.93 26.47 10.72
N ALA A 60 11.04 26.28 11.44
CA ALA A 60 11.87 25.09 11.32
C ALA A 60 11.00 23.79 11.44
N PRO A 61 11.14 22.84 10.52
CA PRO A 61 12.30 22.66 9.64
C PRO A 61 12.28 23.46 8.32
N LEU A 62 11.17 24.15 8.01
CA LEU A 62 10.99 24.91 6.77
C LEU A 62 11.76 26.23 6.76
N VAL A 63 12.11 26.70 5.56
CA VAL A 63 12.83 27.98 5.35
C VAL A 63 12.07 28.93 4.42
N GLN A 64 12.42 30.22 4.49
CA GLN A 64 11.83 31.24 3.63
C GLN A 64 11.90 30.88 2.14
N GLY A 65 10.75 30.85 1.48
CA GLY A 65 10.59 30.53 0.07
C GLY A 65 10.27 29.07 -0.21
N GLU A 66 10.22 28.22 0.81
CA GLU A 66 9.78 26.82 0.74
C GLU A 66 8.24 26.78 0.83
N LYS A 67 7.60 26.60 -0.33
CA LYS A 67 6.14 26.63 -0.43
C LYS A 67 5.56 25.23 -0.25
N GLU A 68 4.63 25.09 0.67
CA GLU A 68 3.92 23.83 0.92
C GLU A 68 2.41 24.01 0.95
N ILE A 69 1.66 22.92 0.83
CA ILE A 69 0.22 22.91 0.98
C ILE A 69 -0.12 22.74 2.46
N PHE A 70 -1.00 23.62 2.95
CA PHE A 70 -1.52 23.58 4.31
C PHE A 70 -3.04 23.45 4.29
N GLY A 71 -3.59 22.90 5.37
CA GLY A 71 -5.01 22.70 5.57
C GLY A 71 -5.51 23.22 6.93
N GLN A 72 -6.79 23.60 6.98
CA GLN A 72 -7.53 23.90 8.20
C GLN A 72 -8.96 23.38 8.07
N LEU A 73 -9.38 22.56 9.05
CA LEU A 73 -10.77 22.14 9.19
C LEU A 73 -11.60 23.22 9.87
N LEU A 74 -12.82 23.45 9.39
CA LEU A 74 -13.79 24.38 9.93
C LEU A 74 -15.09 23.64 10.25
N ASP A 75 -15.74 23.99 11.34
CA ASP A 75 -17.10 23.54 11.62
C ASP A 75 -18.13 24.23 10.70
N ALA A 76 -19.40 23.80 10.79
CA ALA A 76 -20.51 24.40 10.06
C ALA A 76 -20.67 25.93 10.27
N GLY A 77 -20.15 26.44 11.39
CA GLY A 77 -20.14 27.84 11.79
C GLY A 77 -19.00 28.66 11.18
N GLY A 78 -17.99 28.01 10.61
CA GLY A 78 -16.74 28.63 10.16
C GLY A 78 -15.69 28.76 11.27
N VAL A 79 -15.84 28.01 12.37
CA VAL A 79 -14.86 28.00 13.48
C VAL A 79 -13.84 26.90 13.25
N ALA A 80 -12.56 27.20 13.45
CA ALA A 80 -11.48 26.24 13.33
C ALA A 80 -11.67 25.03 14.24
N VAL A 81 -11.50 23.83 13.67
CA VAL A 81 -11.45 22.55 14.36
C VAL A 81 -9.99 22.10 14.34
N GLY A 82 -9.33 22.13 15.50
CA GLY A 82 -7.88 21.92 15.58
C GLY A 82 -7.08 23.15 15.12
N GLY A 83 -5.81 22.94 14.78
CA GLY A 83 -4.95 23.96 14.17
C GLY A 83 -4.66 23.67 12.71
N ASN A 84 -3.93 24.58 12.06
CA ASN A 84 -3.42 24.35 10.71
C ASN A 84 -2.47 23.15 10.70
N PHE A 85 -2.44 22.42 9.60
CA PHE A 85 -1.52 21.30 9.39
C PHE A 85 -0.93 21.36 7.98
N ARG A 86 0.31 20.90 7.84
CA ARG A 86 0.97 20.69 6.53
C ARG A 86 0.36 19.45 5.89
N VAL A 87 0.17 19.50 4.57
CA VAL A 87 -0.43 18.44 3.74
C VAL A 87 0.57 17.89 2.72
N SER A 88 1.53 18.70 2.29
CA SER A 88 2.58 18.27 1.37
C SER A 88 3.96 18.41 2.01
N ASP A 89 4.84 17.47 1.68
CA ASP A 89 6.27 17.46 2.04
C ASP A 89 7.08 17.26 0.75
N MET A 90 7.14 18.30 -0.09
CA MET A 90 7.84 18.21 -1.38
C MET A 90 9.34 18.32 -1.14
N GLY A 91 10.07 17.22 -1.39
CA GLY A 91 11.51 17.17 -1.22
C GLY A 91 11.98 17.25 0.25
N PRO A 92 13.30 17.39 0.49
CA PRO A 92 13.85 17.50 1.84
C PRO A 92 13.52 18.87 2.45
N ASP A 93 13.10 18.86 3.72
CA ASP A 93 12.84 20.09 4.47
C ASP A 93 14.02 21.06 4.45
N GLY A 94 13.73 22.35 4.31
CA GLY A 94 14.70 23.43 4.26
C GLY A 94 15.25 23.71 2.86
N SER A 95 14.63 23.15 1.81
CA SER A 95 15.04 23.31 0.42
C SER A 95 14.00 24.07 -0.39
N THR A 96 14.36 25.28 -0.80
CA THR A 96 13.49 26.13 -1.64
C THR A 96 13.40 25.68 -3.11
N LEU A 97 14.06 24.57 -3.46
CA LEU A 97 14.00 24.00 -4.82
C LEU A 97 12.67 23.26 -5.06
N TYR A 98 12.10 22.71 -3.99
CA TYR A 98 10.86 21.97 -4.05
C TYR A 98 9.74 22.88 -3.55
N GLY A 99 8.66 22.98 -4.32
CA GLY A 99 7.55 23.85 -3.95
C GLY A 99 6.22 23.37 -4.46
N ALA A 100 5.22 23.44 -3.61
CA ALA A 100 3.84 23.05 -3.89
C ALA A 100 2.92 24.27 -4.07
N TYR A 101 2.15 24.26 -5.16
CA TYR A 101 1.39 25.41 -5.63
C TYR A 101 -0.02 25.03 -6.08
N LEU A 102 -0.94 26.01 -6.00
CA LEU A 102 -2.27 25.94 -6.61
C LEU A 102 -3.09 24.69 -6.23
N PRO A 103 -3.34 24.46 -4.94
CA PRO A 103 -4.06 23.28 -4.52
C PRO A 103 -5.54 23.31 -4.95
N ASP A 104 -6.12 22.12 -5.07
CA ASP A 104 -7.57 21.92 -5.12
C ASP A 104 -7.95 20.75 -4.20
N VAL A 105 -9.21 20.69 -3.77
CA VAL A 105 -9.67 19.66 -2.81
C VAL A 105 -11.09 19.21 -3.11
N ALA A 106 -11.31 17.89 -3.03
CA ALA A 106 -12.64 17.29 -3.13
C ALA A 106 -12.88 16.31 -1.98
N TYR A 107 -14.14 16.19 -1.55
CA TYR A 107 -14.55 15.22 -0.53
C TYR A 107 -15.18 13.98 -1.18
N ASN A 108 -14.79 12.82 -0.68
CA ASN A 108 -15.33 11.51 -1.01
C ASN A 108 -16.19 11.01 0.15
N PRO A 109 -17.54 11.04 0.03
CA PRO A 109 -18.46 10.54 1.04
C PRO A 109 -18.46 9.01 1.18
N ASP A 110 -18.01 8.26 0.18
CA ASP A 110 -18.03 6.79 0.22
C ASP A 110 -17.01 6.25 1.23
N HIS A 111 -15.90 6.97 1.43
CA HIS A 111 -14.83 6.60 2.37
C HIS A 111 -14.61 7.61 3.50
N ALA A 112 -15.40 8.68 3.55
CA ALA A 112 -15.25 9.79 4.48
C ALA A 112 -13.84 10.44 4.48
N GLU A 113 -13.35 10.77 3.28
CA GLU A 113 -12.00 11.29 3.06
C GLU A 113 -11.97 12.50 2.12
N TYR A 114 -10.89 13.26 2.17
CA TYR A 114 -10.57 14.29 1.19
C TYR A 114 -9.42 13.82 0.28
N LEU A 115 -9.46 14.22 -0.99
CA LEU A 115 -8.29 14.19 -1.87
C LEU A 115 -7.87 15.64 -2.12
N VAL A 116 -6.63 15.97 -1.75
CA VAL A 116 -5.99 17.25 -2.02
C VAL A 116 -5.01 17.05 -3.16
N VAL A 117 -5.05 17.90 -4.18
CA VAL A 117 -4.15 17.86 -5.34
C VAL A 117 -3.44 19.20 -5.48
N TRP A 118 -2.20 19.22 -5.97
CA TRP A 118 -1.43 20.44 -6.21
C TRP A 118 -0.44 20.23 -7.36
N MET A 119 0.12 21.32 -7.90
CA MET A 119 1.29 21.20 -8.79
C MET A 119 2.55 21.38 -7.96
N ALA A 120 3.59 20.61 -8.21
CA ALA A 120 4.87 20.79 -7.55
C ALA A 120 6.05 20.51 -8.48
N ASP A 121 7.17 21.14 -8.15
CA ASP A 121 8.49 20.79 -8.68
C ASP A 121 9.07 19.69 -7.76
N ASP A 122 9.40 18.53 -8.33
CA ASP A 122 10.03 17.43 -7.61
C ASP A 122 11.30 17.01 -8.35
N ASP A 123 12.45 17.46 -7.86
CA ASP A 123 13.76 17.18 -8.47
C ASP A 123 14.33 15.80 -8.08
N THR A 124 13.50 14.87 -7.59
CA THR A 124 13.94 13.50 -7.34
C THR A 124 14.02 12.70 -8.65
N ALA A 125 15.19 12.11 -8.90
CA ALA A 125 15.42 11.35 -10.13
C ALA A 125 14.33 10.25 -10.30
N PRO A 126 13.68 10.17 -11.48
CA PRO A 126 14.14 10.65 -12.79
C PRO A 126 13.79 12.11 -13.15
N LEU A 127 13.04 12.83 -12.33
CA LEU A 127 12.60 14.20 -12.60
C LEU A 127 13.76 15.23 -12.43
N VAL A 128 13.65 16.38 -13.10
CA VAL A 128 14.66 17.47 -13.06
C VAL A 128 14.05 18.82 -12.68
N GLU A 129 14.88 19.74 -12.16
CA GLU A 129 14.49 21.12 -11.81
C GLU A 129 13.68 21.80 -12.93
N GLY A 130 12.45 22.19 -12.61
CA GLY A 130 11.49 22.83 -13.51
C GLY A 130 10.49 21.87 -14.17
N GLU A 131 10.54 20.57 -13.88
CA GLU A 131 9.61 19.55 -14.35
C GLU A 131 8.40 19.46 -13.40
N PHE A 132 7.50 20.44 -13.49
CA PHE A 132 6.31 20.46 -12.63
C PHE A 132 5.35 19.31 -12.97
N GLU A 133 4.89 18.60 -11.95
CA GLU A 133 3.88 17.56 -12.07
C GLU A 133 2.74 17.80 -11.07
N VAL A 134 1.60 17.15 -11.29
CA VAL A 134 0.47 17.15 -10.34
C VAL A 134 0.71 16.05 -9.33
N PHE A 135 0.66 16.42 -8.05
CA PHE A 135 0.76 15.54 -6.91
C PHE A 135 -0.54 15.56 -6.12
N ALA A 136 -0.71 14.56 -5.26
CA ALA A 136 -1.87 14.50 -4.39
C ALA A 136 -1.57 13.82 -3.04
N GLN A 137 -2.46 14.10 -2.08
CA GLN A 137 -2.50 13.50 -0.76
C GLN A 137 -3.95 13.23 -0.38
N ARG A 138 -4.21 12.04 0.14
CA ARG A 138 -5.49 11.69 0.76
C ARG A 138 -5.46 12.01 2.25
N LEU A 139 -6.58 12.50 2.77
CA LEU A 139 -6.77 12.87 4.16
C LEU A 139 -8.05 12.23 4.70
N THR A 140 -8.00 11.72 5.92
CA THR A 140 -9.22 11.36 6.68
C THR A 140 -10.15 12.57 6.84
N ALA A 141 -11.41 12.33 7.19
CA ALA A 141 -12.34 13.41 7.60
C ALA A 141 -11.79 14.32 8.71
N ALA A 142 -10.84 13.82 9.52
CA ALA A 142 -10.17 14.56 10.60
C ALA A 142 -8.88 15.27 10.17
N GLY A 143 -8.49 15.21 8.89
CA GLY A 143 -7.31 15.88 8.36
C GLY A 143 -5.99 15.13 8.50
N ALA A 144 -6.00 13.90 9.02
CA ALA A 144 -4.81 13.04 9.06
C ALA A 144 -4.55 12.41 7.68
N GLU A 145 -3.28 12.35 7.25
CA GLU A 145 -2.85 11.73 6.00
C GLU A 145 -3.13 10.22 5.94
N VAL A 146 -3.50 9.75 4.75
CA VAL A 146 -3.80 8.34 4.45
C VAL A 146 -3.13 7.97 3.12
N GLY A 147 -2.60 6.75 3.03
CA GLY A 147 -2.01 6.25 1.79
C GLY A 147 -0.57 6.70 1.56
N ARG A 148 -0.12 6.70 0.31
CA ARG A 148 1.22 7.16 -0.07
C ARG A 148 1.33 8.66 0.15
N HIS A 149 2.48 9.10 0.65
CA HIS A 149 2.77 10.53 0.79
C HIS A 149 3.11 11.15 -0.57
N ASN A 150 2.51 12.31 -0.87
CA ASN A 150 2.82 13.15 -2.03
C ASN A 150 2.97 12.35 -3.33
N PHE A 151 1.94 11.61 -3.71
CA PHE A 151 2.04 10.75 -4.87
C PHE A 151 1.84 11.55 -6.16
N GLN A 152 2.71 11.31 -7.15
CA GLN A 152 2.61 11.90 -8.48
C GLN A 152 1.41 11.29 -9.22
N VAL A 153 0.58 12.16 -9.81
CA VAL A 153 -0.64 11.80 -10.54
C VAL A 153 -0.41 11.90 -12.04
N SER A 154 0.17 13.01 -12.51
CA SER A 154 0.43 13.23 -13.93
C SER A 154 1.79 12.72 -14.34
N ALA A 155 1.92 12.31 -15.61
CA ALA A 155 3.18 12.02 -16.26
C ALA A 155 3.17 12.70 -17.63
N MET A 156 3.88 13.81 -17.76
CA MET A 156 3.91 14.60 -18.97
C MET A 156 5.19 14.31 -19.76
N GLY A 157 5.07 13.52 -20.83
CA GLY A 157 6.22 13.22 -21.70
C GLY A 157 7.24 12.26 -21.08
N THR A 158 8.50 12.37 -21.50
CA THR A 158 9.61 11.55 -20.97
C THR A 158 10.17 12.16 -19.70
N ALA A 159 10.23 11.37 -18.62
CA ALA A 159 10.81 11.80 -17.35
C ALA A 159 12.22 12.38 -17.51
N GLY A 160 12.46 13.50 -16.85
CA GLY A 160 13.72 14.25 -16.90
C GLY A 160 13.76 15.32 -18.00
N ASP A 161 12.60 15.69 -18.56
CA ASP A 161 12.47 16.75 -19.56
C ASP A 161 11.49 17.84 -19.09
N GLY A 162 12.01 18.84 -18.36
CA GLY A 162 11.24 19.98 -17.84
C GLY A 162 10.56 20.88 -18.88
N ASN A 163 10.61 20.54 -20.17
CA ASN A 163 9.75 21.15 -21.20
C ASN A 163 8.31 20.63 -21.17
N TYR A 164 8.08 19.47 -20.54
CA TYR A 164 6.77 18.83 -20.40
C TYR A 164 6.40 18.86 -18.93
N ALA A 165 5.32 19.57 -18.61
CA ALA A 165 4.95 19.86 -17.23
C ALA A 165 3.43 19.98 -17.10
N ALA A 166 2.92 19.67 -15.92
CA ALA A 166 1.53 19.75 -15.54
C ALA A 166 1.28 20.91 -14.56
N TYR A 167 0.26 21.72 -14.86
CA TYR A 167 -0.07 22.91 -14.13
C TYR A 167 -1.57 23.03 -13.86
N ARG A 168 -1.91 23.72 -12.76
CA ARG A 168 -3.29 24.14 -12.43
C ARG A 168 -4.28 22.98 -12.32
N PRO A 169 -4.03 21.98 -11.45
CA PRO A 169 -4.95 20.87 -11.26
C PRO A 169 -6.32 21.35 -10.77
N ARG A 170 -7.39 20.70 -11.24
CA ARG A 170 -8.74 20.86 -10.73
C ARG A 170 -9.44 19.53 -10.58
N LEU A 171 -10.17 19.36 -9.49
CA LEU A 171 -10.69 18.08 -9.05
C LEU A 171 -12.18 18.15 -8.74
N VAL A 172 -12.92 17.12 -9.15
CA VAL A 172 -14.29 16.86 -8.65
C VAL A 172 -14.47 15.40 -8.33
N TYR A 173 -15.30 15.10 -7.34
CA TYR A 173 -15.71 13.73 -7.02
C TYR A 173 -17.01 13.35 -7.73
N ASN A 174 -17.05 12.14 -8.29
CA ASN A 174 -18.23 11.52 -8.88
C ASN A 174 -18.70 10.36 -7.98
N PRO A 175 -19.79 10.55 -7.21
CA PRO A 175 -20.33 9.53 -6.31
C PRO A 175 -21.06 8.39 -7.01
N GLN A 176 -21.33 8.47 -8.32
CA GLN A 176 -21.96 7.36 -9.05
C GLN A 176 -20.96 6.29 -9.47
N ASP A 177 -19.73 6.71 -9.73
CA ASP A 177 -18.64 5.84 -10.19
C ASP A 177 -17.51 5.72 -9.14
N ALA A 178 -17.74 6.20 -7.90
CA ALA A 178 -16.81 6.20 -6.78
C ALA A 178 -15.38 6.69 -7.12
N ARG A 179 -15.28 7.74 -7.95
CA ARG A 179 -13.99 8.23 -8.48
C ARG A 179 -13.90 9.74 -8.50
N TYR A 180 -12.69 10.25 -8.36
CA TYR A 180 -12.36 11.61 -8.70
C TYR A 180 -12.06 11.76 -10.20
N MET A 181 -12.40 12.92 -10.74
CA MET A 181 -11.94 13.35 -12.05
C MET A 181 -11.07 14.58 -11.87
N LEU A 182 -9.80 14.42 -12.24
CA LEU A 182 -8.78 15.44 -12.23
C LEU A 182 -8.59 15.98 -13.65
N VAL A 183 -8.43 17.29 -13.79
CA VAL A 183 -7.99 17.94 -15.02
C VAL A 183 -6.84 18.89 -14.75
N TRP A 184 -5.93 19.03 -15.70
CA TRP A 184 -4.81 19.96 -15.61
C TRP A 184 -4.43 20.49 -16.99
N ARG A 185 -3.61 21.53 -17.02
CA ARG A 185 -2.92 21.98 -18.23
C ARG A 185 -1.59 21.24 -18.31
N GLY A 186 -1.32 20.55 -19.41
CA GLY A 186 -0.07 19.82 -19.61
C GLY A 186 0.54 20.11 -20.99
N GLY A 187 1.84 19.87 -21.16
CA GLY A 187 2.45 19.69 -22.48
C GLY A 187 3.02 18.28 -22.58
N ASP A 188 2.84 17.57 -23.69
CA ASP A 188 3.46 16.25 -23.90
C ASP A 188 4.25 16.17 -25.22
N ASN A 189 4.96 15.06 -25.43
CA ASN A 189 5.66 14.75 -26.68
C ASN A 189 4.89 13.76 -27.57
N THR A 190 3.60 13.54 -27.31
CA THR A 190 2.79 12.53 -27.98
C THR A 190 1.87 13.15 -29.03
N GLY A 191 1.51 12.35 -30.05
CA GLY A 191 0.54 12.79 -31.06
C GLY A 191 0.97 13.99 -31.93
N GLY A 192 2.23 14.41 -31.92
CA GLY A 192 2.74 15.53 -32.71
C GLY A 192 2.82 16.89 -32.00
N GLN A 193 2.61 16.93 -30.67
CA GLN A 193 2.86 18.13 -29.86
C GLN A 193 4.36 18.51 -29.84
N VAL A 194 4.63 19.81 -29.73
CA VAL A 194 5.98 20.37 -29.56
C VAL A 194 6.14 21.07 -28.22
N SER A 195 7.37 21.17 -27.72
CA SER A 195 7.68 21.93 -26.49
C SER A 195 7.04 23.33 -26.50
N GLY A 196 6.34 23.65 -25.41
CA GLY A 196 5.62 24.92 -25.23
C GLY A 196 4.17 24.90 -25.71
N GLU A 197 3.71 23.84 -26.37
CA GLU A 197 2.28 23.59 -26.67
C GLU A 197 1.61 22.98 -25.44
N PHE A 198 0.60 23.66 -24.89
CA PHE A 198 -0.10 23.21 -23.69
C PHE A 198 -1.57 22.95 -23.98
N GLU A 199 -2.05 21.79 -23.58
CA GLU A 199 -3.41 21.32 -23.74
C GLU A 199 -4.02 20.95 -22.38
N ILE A 200 -5.34 20.78 -22.33
CA ILE A 200 -6.02 20.27 -21.14
C ILE A 200 -5.94 18.74 -21.18
N PHE A 201 -5.56 18.16 -20.07
CA PHE A 201 -5.54 16.72 -19.83
C PHE A 201 -6.51 16.36 -18.72
N GLN A 202 -6.92 15.10 -18.69
CA GLN A 202 -7.75 14.54 -17.64
C GLN A 202 -7.24 13.17 -17.19
N GLN A 203 -7.62 12.81 -15.97
CA GLN A 203 -7.38 11.50 -15.40
C GLN A 203 -8.44 11.18 -14.36
N ALA A 204 -8.90 9.93 -14.38
CA ALA A 204 -9.74 9.40 -13.31
C ALA A 204 -8.85 8.81 -12.21
N ILE A 205 -9.15 9.13 -10.96
CA ILE A 205 -8.51 8.59 -9.76
C ILE A 205 -9.60 7.86 -8.97
N TYR A 206 -9.39 6.59 -8.66
CA TYR A 206 -10.37 5.84 -7.87
C TYR A 206 -10.25 6.24 -6.40
N GLY A 207 -11.39 6.51 -5.75
CA GLY A 207 -11.42 7.01 -4.38
C GLY A 207 -11.22 5.94 -3.31
N ASP A 208 -10.57 4.83 -3.65
CA ASP A 208 -10.54 3.65 -2.81
C ASP A 208 -9.38 3.69 -1.81
N ALA A 209 -9.73 3.68 -0.52
CA ALA A 209 -8.76 3.78 0.53
C ALA A 209 -7.82 2.57 0.67
N ALA A 210 -8.28 1.41 0.22
CA ALA A 210 -7.65 0.11 0.40
C ALA A 210 -6.93 -0.40 -0.84
N LEU A 211 -6.63 0.48 -1.80
CA LEU A 211 -6.02 0.09 -3.07
C LEU A 211 -4.72 0.84 -3.41
N GLY A 212 -4.35 1.87 -2.65
CA GLY A 212 -3.26 2.74 -3.08
C GLY A 212 -3.70 3.57 -4.30
N ASP A 213 -2.86 4.51 -4.69
CA ASP A 213 -3.23 5.58 -5.62
C ASP A 213 -3.32 5.03 -7.05
N HIS A 214 -4.53 4.71 -7.49
CA HIS A 214 -4.75 4.10 -8.80
C HIS A 214 -5.17 5.10 -9.86
N PHE A 215 -4.38 5.09 -10.92
CA PHE A 215 -4.50 5.97 -12.07
C PHE A 215 -5.05 5.24 -13.28
N ARG A 216 -5.89 5.93 -14.05
CA ARG A 216 -6.05 5.61 -15.48
C ARG A 216 -5.05 6.42 -16.30
N GLU A 217 -4.90 6.05 -17.57
CA GLU A 217 -4.08 6.80 -18.52
C GLU A 217 -4.56 8.26 -18.65
N THR A 218 -3.57 9.16 -18.63
CA THR A 218 -3.70 10.58 -18.96
C THR A 218 -4.31 10.75 -20.36
N THR A 219 -5.47 11.38 -20.44
CA THR A 219 -6.15 11.61 -21.73
C THR A 219 -6.15 13.11 -22.07
N ARG A 220 -5.69 13.47 -23.27
CA ARG A 220 -5.79 14.84 -23.78
C ARG A 220 -7.24 15.18 -24.13
N LEU A 221 -7.73 16.28 -23.58
CA LEU A 221 -9.09 16.78 -23.73
C LEU A 221 -9.26 17.83 -24.83
N SER A 222 -8.27 18.71 -25.00
CA SER A 222 -8.33 19.78 -25.99
C SER A 222 -7.40 19.53 -27.18
N ALA A 223 -7.75 20.16 -28.31
CA ALA A 223 -6.93 20.25 -29.50
C ALA A 223 -7.06 21.69 -30.02
N MET A 224 -6.36 22.61 -29.38
CA MET A 224 -6.41 24.03 -29.67
C MET A 224 -5.44 24.34 -30.81
N GLY A 225 -5.99 24.59 -32.00
CA GLY A 225 -5.17 24.80 -33.20
C GLY A 225 -4.79 23.49 -33.92
N ASN A 226 -3.75 23.54 -34.76
CA ASN A 226 -3.15 22.35 -35.36
C ASN A 226 -2.01 21.88 -34.45
N LEU A 227 -1.93 20.57 -34.20
CA LEU A 227 -0.85 19.96 -33.43
C LEU A 227 0.52 20.38 -33.99
N GLY A 228 1.42 20.84 -33.11
CA GLY A 228 2.76 21.30 -33.44
C GLY A 228 2.90 22.83 -33.60
N ASP A 229 1.92 23.61 -33.12
CA ASP A 229 1.98 25.08 -33.13
C ASP A 229 1.83 25.65 -31.70
N PRO A 230 2.93 26.06 -31.04
CA PRO A 230 2.92 26.50 -29.64
C PRO A 230 2.25 27.88 -29.45
N ALA A 231 1.78 28.53 -30.52
CA ALA A 231 1.03 29.78 -30.41
C ALA A 231 -0.39 29.58 -29.83
N TYR A 232 -0.94 28.37 -29.91
CA TYR A 232 -2.29 28.06 -29.45
C TYR A 232 -2.24 27.24 -28.16
N LEU A 233 -2.69 27.84 -27.05
CA LEU A 233 -2.58 27.23 -25.73
C LEU A 233 -3.95 27.10 -25.08
N ALA A 234 -4.17 25.98 -24.40
CA ALA A 234 -5.24 25.82 -23.42
C ALA A 234 -4.72 26.09 -22.01
N ASP A 235 -5.53 26.75 -21.19
CA ASP A 235 -5.11 27.18 -19.87
C ASP A 235 -6.29 27.35 -18.89
N LYS A 236 -5.98 27.35 -17.58
CA LYS A 236 -6.92 27.50 -16.45
C LYS A 236 -8.15 26.61 -16.60
N PRO A 237 -7.98 25.28 -16.65
CA PRO A 237 -9.12 24.40 -16.65
C PRO A 237 -9.95 24.60 -15.38
N VAL A 238 -11.25 24.36 -15.50
CA VAL A 238 -12.20 24.17 -14.40
C VAL A 238 -13.11 23.01 -14.76
N ILE A 239 -13.51 22.22 -13.77
CA ILE A 239 -14.35 21.04 -13.97
C ILE A 239 -15.55 21.08 -13.01
N ALA A 240 -16.70 20.60 -13.49
CA ALA A 240 -17.89 20.37 -12.70
C ALA A 240 -18.52 19.02 -13.05
N TYR A 241 -19.08 18.33 -12.05
CA TYR A 241 -19.81 17.06 -12.22
C TYR A 241 -21.33 17.28 -12.11
N SER A 242 -22.10 16.63 -12.97
CA SER A 242 -23.56 16.59 -12.93
C SER A 242 -24.05 15.20 -12.55
N SER A 243 -24.55 15.06 -11.31
CA SER A 243 -25.12 13.79 -10.81
C SER A 243 -26.38 13.36 -11.55
N THR A 244 -27.13 14.28 -12.15
CA THR A 244 -28.36 13.93 -12.88
C THR A 244 -28.06 13.34 -14.26
N ALA A 245 -26.98 13.78 -14.91
CA ALA A 245 -26.61 13.37 -16.26
C ALA A 245 -25.44 12.37 -16.30
N ASN A 246 -24.82 12.09 -15.15
CA ASN A 246 -23.56 11.36 -15.00
C ASN A 246 -22.47 11.81 -15.99
N ASN A 247 -22.23 13.12 -16.03
CA ASN A 247 -21.26 13.71 -16.94
C ASN A 247 -20.47 14.84 -16.29
N TYR A 248 -19.35 15.17 -16.91
CA TYR A 248 -18.47 16.26 -16.54
C TYR A 248 -18.58 17.39 -17.57
N LEU A 249 -18.53 18.63 -17.10
CA LEU A 249 -18.29 19.80 -17.93
C LEU A 249 -16.90 20.34 -17.57
N VAL A 250 -15.99 20.35 -18.56
CA VAL A 250 -14.68 20.98 -18.42
C VAL A 250 -14.67 22.24 -19.26
N ALA A 251 -14.24 23.35 -18.68
CA ALA A 251 -14.06 24.62 -19.38
C ALA A 251 -12.64 25.14 -19.18
N TRP A 252 -12.10 25.81 -20.20
CA TRP A 252 -10.76 26.38 -20.18
C TRP A 252 -10.71 27.65 -21.01
N GLN A 253 -9.72 28.50 -20.75
CA GLN A 253 -9.39 29.60 -21.66
C GLN A 253 -8.43 29.08 -22.73
N GLY A 254 -8.52 29.57 -23.97
CA GLY A 254 -7.50 29.27 -24.96
C GLY A 254 -7.65 30.04 -26.26
N GLU A 255 -6.75 29.78 -27.20
CA GLU A 255 -6.74 30.40 -28.52
C GLU A 255 -6.99 29.35 -29.61
N ASN A 256 -7.92 29.59 -30.53
CA ASN A 256 -8.23 28.64 -31.61
C ASN A 256 -8.45 29.36 -32.95
N ASN A 257 -8.06 28.71 -34.03
CA ASN A 257 -8.27 29.13 -35.42
C ASN A 257 -9.57 28.60 -36.07
N LEU A 258 -10.50 28.02 -35.30
CA LEU A 258 -11.81 27.62 -35.82
C LEU A 258 -12.68 28.87 -36.14
N GLY A 259 -12.56 29.40 -37.36
CA GLY A 259 -13.47 30.42 -37.91
C GLY A 259 -12.84 31.81 -38.07
N SER A 260 -13.67 32.87 -38.01
CA SER A 260 -13.27 34.27 -38.26
C SER A 260 -12.53 34.93 -37.08
N LEU A 261 -11.93 34.13 -36.19
CA LEU A 261 -11.21 34.64 -35.03
C LEU A 261 -9.79 35.06 -35.44
N ILE A 262 -9.31 36.12 -34.81
CA ILE A 262 -8.00 36.73 -35.08
C ILE A 262 -7.02 36.11 -34.09
N ASP A 263 -5.87 35.68 -34.60
CA ASP A 263 -4.68 35.26 -33.84
C ASP A 263 -4.38 36.23 -32.67
N GLY A 264 -4.17 35.71 -31.46
CA GLY A 264 -3.98 36.49 -30.22
C GLY A 264 -5.26 36.83 -29.43
N LYS A 265 -6.39 36.16 -29.69
CA LYS A 265 -7.62 36.28 -28.88
C LYS A 265 -7.89 35.03 -28.06
N VAL A 266 -7.81 35.18 -26.74
CA VAL A 266 -8.22 34.17 -25.77
C VAL A 266 -9.74 34.16 -25.59
N GLU A 267 -10.39 33.02 -25.83
CA GLU A 267 -11.82 32.78 -25.56
C GLU A 267 -12.01 31.65 -24.55
N ILE A 268 -13.24 31.46 -24.06
CA ILE A 268 -13.61 30.37 -23.16
C ILE A 268 -14.19 29.22 -23.97
N PHE A 269 -13.53 28.07 -23.89
CA PHE A 269 -13.94 26.82 -24.49
C PHE A 269 -14.50 25.90 -23.42
N SER A 270 -15.39 25.00 -23.83
CA SER A 270 -15.91 23.99 -22.92
C SER A 270 -16.26 22.73 -23.68
N GLN A 271 -16.11 21.60 -23.02
CA GLN A 271 -16.53 20.31 -23.55
C GLN A 271 -17.23 19.50 -22.46
N GLN A 272 -18.30 18.83 -22.86
CA GLN A 272 -18.99 17.86 -22.02
C GLN A 272 -18.42 16.47 -22.30
N TYR A 273 -18.18 15.73 -21.23
CA TYR A 273 -17.71 14.36 -21.28
C TYR A 273 -18.66 13.51 -20.47
N ALA A 274 -19.20 12.45 -21.04
CA ALA A 274 -19.80 11.41 -20.23
C ALA A 274 -18.74 10.91 -19.23
N GLY A 275 -19.13 10.56 -18.01
CA GLY A 275 -18.23 9.74 -17.19
C GLY A 275 -17.86 8.53 -18.01
N ALA A 276 -16.57 8.37 -18.35
CA ALA A 276 -16.14 7.28 -19.21
C ALA A 276 -16.67 5.98 -18.60
N PRO A 277 -17.52 5.22 -19.30
CA PRO A 277 -18.10 4.02 -18.73
C PRO A 277 -16.95 3.11 -18.31
N LEU A 278 -17.09 2.53 -17.12
CA LEU A 278 -16.28 1.38 -16.74
C LEU A 278 -16.36 0.38 -17.89
N ARG A 279 -15.20 -0.01 -18.43
CA ARG A 279 -15.11 -0.89 -19.59
C ARG A 279 -14.27 -2.09 -19.21
N CYS A 280 -14.82 -3.25 -19.49
CA CYS A 280 -14.22 -4.55 -19.38
C CYS A 280 -13.62 -4.90 -20.74
N PHE A 281 -12.36 -5.33 -20.77
CA PHE A 281 -11.69 -5.83 -21.96
C PHE A 281 -11.12 -7.21 -21.68
N VAL A 282 -11.29 -8.12 -22.63
CA VAL A 282 -10.79 -9.49 -22.54
C VAL A 282 -10.08 -9.85 -23.83
N GLU A 283 -8.88 -10.42 -23.68
CA GLU A 283 -8.12 -11.07 -24.73
C GLU A 283 -8.00 -12.56 -24.40
N SER A 284 -8.26 -13.42 -25.38
CA SER A 284 -8.51 -14.85 -25.16
C SER A 284 -7.80 -15.78 -26.15
N ASN A 285 -7.26 -15.25 -27.24
CA ASN A 285 -6.75 -16.06 -28.36
C ASN A 285 -5.22 -15.90 -28.62
N GLY A 286 -4.55 -14.98 -27.91
CA GLY A 286 -3.12 -14.69 -28.03
C GLY A 286 -2.72 -13.82 -29.21
N ASP A 287 -3.65 -13.23 -29.95
CA ASP A 287 -3.38 -12.43 -31.16
C ASP A 287 -3.07 -10.96 -30.87
N ASN A 288 -3.09 -10.56 -29.59
CA ASN A 288 -2.85 -9.20 -29.12
C ASN A 288 -3.92 -8.19 -29.60
N VAL A 289 -5.12 -8.68 -29.90
CA VAL A 289 -6.30 -7.87 -30.20
C VAL A 289 -7.35 -8.15 -29.13
N THR A 290 -8.06 -7.11 -28.72
CA THR A 290 -9.22 -7.28 -27.85
C THR A 290 -10.29 -8.13 -28.53
N ASP A 291 -10.54 -9.33 -27.98
CA ASP A 291 -11.57 -10.24 -28.45
C ASP A 291 -12.97 -9.81 -27.96
N TYR A 292 -13.05 -9.37 -26.70
CA TYR A 292 -14.29 -8.96 -26.06
C TYR A 292 -14.11 -7.60 -25.38
N SER A 293 -15.05 -6.67 -25.59
CA SER A 293 -15.10 -5.43 -24.82
C SER A 293 -16.53 -4.92 -24.65
N GLY A 294 -16.76 -4.17 -23.58
CA GLY A 294 -18.04 -3.52 -23.33
C GLY A 294 -18.11 -2.94 -21.93
N SER A 295 -19.28 -2.41 -21.56
CA SER A 295 -19.46 -1.62 -20.33
C SER A 295 -19.97 -2.42 -19.13
N THR A 296 -20.00 -3.75 -19.22
CA THR A 296 -20.50 -4.63 -18.15
C THR A 296 -19.76 -5.96 -18.15
N ALA A 297 -19.89 -6.69 -17.05
CA ALA A 297 -19.36 -8.03 -16.85
C ALA A 297 -19.95 -9.11 -17.79
N ALA A 298 -21.03 -8.80 -18.54
CA ALA A 298 -21.57 -9.71 -19.56
C ALA A 298 -20.49 -10.12 -20.57
N VAL A 299 -19.61 -9.19 -20.91
CA VAL A 299 -18.47 -9.37 -21.83
C VAL A 299 -17.50 -10.43 -21.31
N LEU A 300 -17.21 -10.37 -20.01
CA LEU A 300 -16.33 -11.34 -19.35
C LEU A 300 -16.97 -12.73 -19.31
N GLN A 301 -18.27 -12.80 -19.04
CA GLN A 301 -19.00 -14.05 -19.08
C GLN A 301 -19.03 -14.65 -20.49
N ASP A 302 -19.21 -13.84 -21.53
CA ASP A 302 -19.18 -14.28 -22.93
C ASP A 302 -17.81 -14.86 -23.30
N ALA A 303 -16.72 -14.20 -22.85
CA ALA A 303 -15.36 -14.71 -23.04
C ALA A 303 -15.15 -16.07 -22.35
N VAL A 304 -15.60 -16.23 -21.10
CA VAL A 304 -15.54 -17.52 -20.38
C VAL A 304 -16.37 -18.61 -21.06
N ASN A 305 -17.56 -18.25 -21.57
CA ASN A 305 -18.42 -19.18 -22.29
C ASN A 305 -17.74 -19.71 -23.56
N ALA A 306 -17.08 -18.82 -24.31
CA ALA A 306 -16.38 -19.15 -25.55
C ALA A 306 -15.02 -19.85 -25.33
N ALA A 307 -14.35 -19.61 -24.20
CA ALA A 307 -13.04 -20.17 -23.89
C ALA A 307 -13.06 -21.71 -23.84
N SER A 308 -11.99 -22.31 -24.36
CA SER A 308 -11.71 -23.73 -24.18
C SER A 308 -11.12 -23.99 -22.79
N PRO A 309 -11.36 -25.16 -22.19
CA PRO A 309 -10.75 -25.51 -20.91
C PRO A 309 -9.22 -25.42 -20.97
N GLY A 310 -8.63 -24.75 -19.97
CA GLY A 310 -7.20 -24.47 -19.85
C GLY A 310 -6.73 -23.19 -20.53
N ASN A 311 -7.63 -22.41 -21.16
CA ASN A 311 -7.24 -21.12 -21.74
C ASN A 311 -6.95 -20.06 -20.67
N THR A 312 -6.05 -19.15 -21.05
CA THR A 312 -5.79 -17.90 -20.33
C THR A 312 -6.66 -16.79 -20.90
N LEU A 313 -7.42 -16.12 -20.04
CA LEU A 313 -8.14 -14.89 -20.35
C LEU A 313 -7.41 -13.73 -19.68
N LYS A 314 -6.88 -12.83 -20.50
CA LYS A 314 -6.23 -11.59 -20.06
C LYS A 314 -7.28 -10.50 -19.92
N LEU A 315 -7.26 -9.81 -18.79
CA LEU A 315 -8.31 -8.90 -18.37
C LEU A 315 -7.75 -7.50 -18.15
N ALA A 316 -8.46 -6.48 -18.64
CA ALA A 316 -8.12 -5.09 -18.41
C ALA A 316 -9.37 -4.26 -18.08
N GLY A 317 -9.18 -3.25 -17.23
CA GLY A 317 -10.21 -2.30 -16.83
C GLY A 317 -11.19 -2.86 -15.79
N ASP A 318 -12.40 -2.30 -15.78
CA ASP A 318 -13.41 -2.56 -14.76
C ASP A 318 -14.60 -3.31 -15.36
N CYS A 319 -14.79 -4.54 -14.89
CA CYS A 319 -15.84 -5.46 -15.30
C CYS A 319 -16.98 -5.41 -14.29
N THR A 320 -17.94 -4.50 -14.50
CA THR A 320 -18.98 -4.20 -13.52
C THR A 320 -20.33 -4.87 -13.80
N GLY A 321 -21.07 -5.12 -12.73
CA GLY A 321 -22.40 -5.71 -12.77
C GLY A 321 -22.38 -7.24 -12.76
N VAL A 322 -23.54 -7.83 -12.99
CA VAL A 322 -23.81 -9.25 -12.75
C VAL A 322 -24.73 -9.83 -13.83
N GLN A 323 -24.74 -11.16 -13.96
CA GLN A 323 -25.61 -11.93 -14.84
C GLN A 323 -26.28 -13.08 -14.06
N SER A 324 -27.50 -13.46 -14.44
CA SER A 324 -28.20 -14.61 -13.86
C SER A 324 -27.79 -15.91 -14.56
N THR A 325 -26.74 -16.56 -14.06
CA THR A 325 -26.15 -17.81 -14.62
C THR A 325 -25.97 -18.84 -13.50
N GLY A 326 -25.88 -20.14 -13.79
CA GLY A 326 -25.52 -21.12 -12.75
C GLY A 326 -26.47 -21.20 -11.54
N GLY A 327 -27.72 -20.77 -11.69
CA GLY A 327 -28.71 -20.78 -10.61
C GLY A 327 -28.60 -19.62 -9.59
N GLY A 328 -27.81 -18.58 -9.88
CA GLY A 328 -27.71 -17.37 -9.06
C GLY A 328 -27.31 -16.14 -9.88
N THR A 329 -27.03 -15.05 -9.19
CA THR A 329 -26.59 -13.79 -9.82
C THR A 329 -25.12 -13.51 -9.49
N GLN A 330 -24.27 -13.39 -10.52
CA GLN A 330 -22.85 -13.11 -10.32
C GLN A 330 -22.18 -12.37 -11.49
N THR A 331 -21.07 -11.69 -11.23
CA THR A 331 -20.21 -11.07 -12.25
C THR A 331 -19.61 -12.13 -13.18
N LEU A 332 -19.17 -13.26 -12.62
CA LEU A 332 -18.55 -14.34 -13.38
C LEU A 332 -18.90 -15.73 -12.84
N TYR A 333 -19.32 -16.62 -13.74
CA TYR A 333 -19.57 -18.03 -13.50
C TYR A 333 -18.59 -18.89 -14.31
N ILE A 334 -17.91 -19.82 -13.64
CA ILE A 334 -16.86 -20.66 -14.21
C ILE A 334 -17.13 -22.13 -13.87
N ASP A 335 -17.30 -22.96 -14.90
CA ASP A 335 -17.55 -24.41 -14.79
C ASP A 335 -16.51 -25.28 -15.52
N LYS A 336 -15.41 -24.66 -15.92
CA LYS A 336 -14.31 -25.28 -16.68
C LYS A 336 -12.97 -24.72 -16.20
N SER A 337 -11.89 -25.48 -16.38
CA SER A 337 -10.57 -25.00 -15.98
C SER A 337 -10.16 -23.78 -16.80
N LEU A 338 -9.66 -22.72 -16.16
CA LEU A 338 -9.26 -21.46 -16.80
C LEU A 338 -8.16 -20.75 -16.00
N TYR A 339 -7.44 -19.86 -16.67
CA TYR A 339 -6.52 -18.93 -16.04
C TYR A 339 -7.00 -17.50 -16.31
N LEU A 340 -7.38 -16.77 -15.27
CA LEU A 340 -7.80 -15.37 -15.36
C LEU A 340 -6.67 -14.48 -14.87
N GLN A 341 -6.26 -13.51 -15.68
CA GLN A 341 -5.10 -12.66 -15.40
C GLN A 341 -5.45 -11.19 -15.62
N GLY A 342 -5.52 -10.42 -14.54
CA GLY A 342 -5.55 -8.95 -14.61
C GLY A 342 -4.15 -8.35 -14.77
N GLY A 343 -4.04 -7.02 -14.70
CA GLY A 343 -2.76 -6.33 -14.86
C GLY A 343 -2.42 -5.94 -16.30
N TYR A 344 -3.42 -5.80 -17.18
CA TYR A 344 -3.19 -5.41 -18.58
C TYR A 344 -3.76 -4.03 -18.89
N VAL A 345 -3.12 -3.35 -19.83
CA VAL A 345 -3.53 -2.03 -20.32
C VAL A 345 -4.90 -2.12 -20.98
N ALA A 346 -5.86 -1.31 -20.52
CA ALA A 346 -7.12 -1.14 -21.21
C ALA A 346 -6.83 -0.45 -22.56
N PRO A 347 -7.20 -1.04 -23.71
CA PRO A 347 -6.91 -0.44 -24.99
C PRO A 347 -7.63 0.91 -25.16
N ASP A 348 -6.84 1.97 -25.32
CA ASP A 348 -7.17 3.05 -26.24
C ASP A 348 -7.33 2.43 -27.64
N LEU A 349 -8.14 3.01 -28.52
CA LEU A 349 -8.50 2.42 -29.82
C LEU A 349 -7.30 2.22 -30.79
N THR A 350 -6.06 2.43 -30.37
CA THR A 350 -4.86 2.44 -31.22
C THR A 350 -3.62 1.70 -30.70
N THR A 351 -3.47 1.43 -29.39
CA THR A 351 -2.34 0.64 -28.85
C THR A 351 -2.75 -0.36 -27.77
N ALA A 352 -3.10 -1.58 -28.19
CA ALA A 352 -3.26 -2.71 -27.26
C ALA A 352 -1.89 -3.35 -26.95
N ASN A 353 -1.54 -3.46 -25.66
CA ASN A 353 -0.34 -4.17 -25.22
C ASN A 353 -0.70 -5.37 -24.32
N TRP A 354 -1.30 -6.41 -24.92
CA TRP A 354 -1.49 -7.71 -24.29
C TRP A 354 -0.22 -8.59 -24.33
N LEU A 355 0.84 -8.14 -25.01
CA LEU A 355 2.11 -8.86 -25.15
C LEU A 355 3.08 -8.62 -23.98
N GLY A 356 2.87 -7.55 -23.20
CA GLY A 356 3.63 -7.26 -21.99
C GLY A 356 3.41 -8.29 -20.88
N ALA A 357 4.29 -8.26 -19.88
CA ALA A 357 4.00 -8.89 -18.60
C ALA A 357 2.80 -8.19 -17.95
N ALA A 358 2.03 -8.93 -17.15
CA ALA A 358 1.01 -8.30 -16.32
C ALA A 358 1.69 -7.36 -15.31
N ASP A 359 1.13 -6.17 -15.14
CA ASP A 359 1.55 -5.14 -14.21
C ASP A 359 0.29 -4.59 -13.52
N ALA A 360 -0.05 -5.19 -12.38
CA ALA A 360 -1.27 -4.88 -11.64
C ALA A 360 -1.18 -3.54 -10.91
N ALA A 361 0.03 -3.10 -10.56
CA ALA A 361 0.27 -1.81 -9.94
C ALA A 361 -0.05 -0.67 -10.91
N SER A 362 0.38 -0.79 -12.18
CA SER A 362 0.09 0.22 -13.20
C SER A 362 -1.29 0.06 -13.84
N TYR A 363 -1.79 -1.17 -13.95
CA TYR A 363 -3.02 -1.48 -14.69
C TYR A 363 -3.98 -2.36 -13.88
N PRO A 364 -4.60 -1.82 -12.82
CA PRO A 364 -5.52 -2.58 -11.98
C PRO A 364 -6.72 -3.09 -12.78
N THR A 365 -7.10 -4.33 -12.50
CA THR A 365 -8.29 -4.97 -13.09
C THR A 365 -9.29 -5.29 -11.99
N THR A 366 -10.52 -4.78 -12.12
CA THR A 366 -11.58 -4.94 -11.12
C THR A 366 -12.74 -5.76 -11.68
N LEU A 367 -13.21 -6.73 -10.92
CA LEU A 367 -14.54 -7.33 -11.07
C LEU A 367 -15.42 -6.82 -9.93
N ASP A 368 -16.43 -6.04 -10.28
CA ASP A 368 -17.29 -5.37 -9.31
C ASP A 368 -18.76 -5.79 -9.52
N ALA A 369 -19.34 -6.47 -8.53
CA ALA A 369 -20.73 -6.89 -8.57
C ALA A 369 -21.72 -5.77 -8.19
N GLN A 370 -21.26 -4.60 -7.73
CA GLN A 370 -22.06 -3.40 -7.44
C GLN A 370 -23.22 -3.62 -6.45
N GLY A 371 -23.05 -4.58 -5.55
CA GLY A 371 -24.06 -5.01 -4.57
C GLY A 371 -25.22 -5.81 -5.17
N LEU A 372 -25.11 -6.26 -6.43
CA LEU A 372 -26.19 -6.90 -7.18
C LEU A 372 -26.14 -8.44 -7.16
N GLY A 373 -25.08 -9.04 -6.62
CA GLY A 373 -24.88 -10.48 -6.55
C GLY A 373 -23.46 -10.83 -6.11
N ARG A 374 -23.02 -12.07 -6.35
CA ARG A 374 -21.63 -12.48 -6.09
C ARG A 374 -20.68 -11.93 -7.15
N VAL A 375 -19.39 -11.84 -6.85
CA VAL A 375 -18.40 -11.53 -7.89
C VAL A 375 -18.10 -12.79 -8.71
N VAL A 376 -17.50 -13.81 -8.12
CA VAL A 376 -17.08 -15.03 -8.83
C VAL A 376 -17.71 -16.29 -8.23
N TYR A 377 -18.20 -17.17 -9.10
CA TYR A 377 -18.66 -18.52 -8.73
C TYR A 377 -17.94 -19.58 -9.57
N VAL A 378 -17.17 -20.44 -8.90
CA VAL A 378 -16.49 -21.60 -9.50
C VAL A 378 -17.16 -22.90 -9.08
N THR A 379 -17.48 -23.74 -10.06
CA THR A 379 -18.12 -25.05 -9.85
C THR A 379 -17.62 -26.10 -10.84
N GLY A 380 -18.06 -27.36 -10.66
CA GLY A 380 -17.69 -28.49 -11.49
C GLY A 380 -16.70 -29.45 -10.83
N THR A 381 -16.50 -30.61 -11.47
CA THR A 381 -15.64 -31.68 -10.96
C THR A 381 -14.28 -31.63 -11.66
N ALA A 382 -13.19 -31.62 -10.89
CA ALA A 382 -11.82 -31.50 -11.38
C ALA A 382 -11.57 -30.24 -12.23
N VAL A 383 -12.29 -29.16 -11.89
CA VAL A 383 -12.12 -27.83 -12.47
C VAL A 383 -11.01 -27.12 -11.73
N GLN A 384 -9.99 -26.66 -12.46
CA GLN A 384 -8.86 -25.91 -11.92
C GLN A 384 -8.89 -24.47 -12.43
N VAL A 385 -9.05 -23.51 -11.52
CA VAL A 385 -9.10 -22.09 -11.87
C VAL A 385 -7.98 -21.34 -11.16
N THR A 386 -7.21 -20.56 -11.91
CA THR A 386 -6.32 -19.56 -11.32
C THR A 386 -6.90 -18.17 -11.57
N ILE A 387 -6.93 -17.35 -10.51
CA ILE A 387 -7.32 -15.94 -10.57
C ILE A 387 -6.10 -15.16 -10.08
N ALA A 388 -5.53 -14.34 -10.97
CA ALA A 388 -4.30 -13.60 -10.74
C ALA A 388 -4.48 -12.10 -11.01
N ASN A 389 -3.91 -11.25 -10.15
CA ASN A 389 -3.83 -9.80 -10.36
C ASN A 389 -5.18 -9.11 -10.57
N VAL A 390 -6.17 -9.49 -9.76
CA VAL A 390 -7.56 -9.07 -9.91
C VAL A 390 -8.13 -8.63 -8.57
N THR A 391 -8.91 -7.55 -8.58
CA THR A 391 -9.74 -7.14 -7.43
C THR A 391 -11.16 -7.67 -7.58
N LEU A 392 -11.65 -8.42 -6.59
CA LEU A 392 -13.03 -8.89 -6.46
C LEU A 392 -13.76 -8.06 -5.40
N THR A 393 -14.72 -7.23 -5.82
CA THR A 393 -15.41 -6.30 -4.92
C THR A 393 -16.90 -6.11 -5.23
N GLY A 394 -17.59 -5.40 -4.33
CA GLY A 394 -19.01 -5.09 -4.44
C GLY A 394 -19.91 -6.33 -4.44
N GLY A 395 -19.39 -7.50 -4.06
CA GLY A 395 -20.17 -8.72 -3.93
C GLY A 395 -21.21 -8.59 -2.83
N ARG A 396 -22.49 -8.83 -3.11
CA ARG A 396 -23.54 -8.93 -2.10
C ARG A 396 -24.43 -10.15 -2.34
N ASP A 397 -24.18 -11.22 -1.59
CA ASP A 397 -25.05 -12.41 -1.58
C ASP A 397 -25.96 -12.41 -0.34
N SER A 398 -26.95 -11.50 -0.36
CA SER A 398 -27.80 -11.20 0.81
C SER A 398 -29.28 -11.53 0.59
N SER A 399 -29.62 -12.52 -0.23
CA SER A 399 -31.02 -12.84 -0.55
C SER A 399 -31.41 -14.28 -0.22
N SER A 400 -32.70 -14.59 -0.36
CA SER A 400 -33.32 -15.92 -0.32
C SER A 400 -32.65 -17.00 -1.19
N GLU A 401 -31.64 -16.66 -1.98
CA GLU A 401 -30.75 -17.58 -2.71
C GLU A 401 -29.75 -18.32 -1.80
N CYS A 402 -29.53 -17.87 -0.54
CA CYS A 402 -28.77 -18.58 0.50
C CYS A 402 -29.51 -19.82 1.06
N ALA A 403 -30.25 -20.55 0.23
CA ALA A 403 -31.14 -21.64 0.65
C ALA A 403 -30.42 -22.85 1.31
N ALA A 404 -29.09 -22.89 1.32
CA ALA A 404 -28.30 -24.04 1.81
C ALA A 404 -26.98 -23.70 2.53
N TYR A 405 -26.81 -22.49 3.08
CA TYR A 405 -25.58 -22.11 3.82
C TYR A 405 -24.30 -22.00 2.96
N SER A 406 -24.41 -21.54 1.71
CA SER A 406 -23.31 -21.57 0.72
C SER A 406 -23.17 -20.26 -0.05
N CYS A 407 -22.85 -19.18 0.66
CA CYS A 407 -22.79 -17.83 0.12
C CYS A 407 -21.40 -17.28 0.40
N GLY A 408 -20.77 -16.65 -0.61
CA GLY A 408 -19.48 -15.96 -0.48
C GLY A 408 -19.50 -14.77 -1.41
N GLY A 409 -19.44 -13.55 -0.88
CA GLY A 409 -19.77 -12.34 -1.62
C GLY A 409 -18.80 -12.08 -2.77
N GLY A 410 -17.51 -12.20 -2.50
CA GLY A 410 -16.44 -12.12 -3.49
C GLY A 410 -16.31 -13.42 -4.28
N LEU A 411 -15.96 -14.52 -3.62
CA LEU A 411 -15.70 -15.80 -4.30
C LEU A 411 -16.46 -16.95 -3.63
N LYS A 412 -17.16 -17.73 -4.45
CA LYS A 412 -17.71 -19.04 -4.05
C LYS A 412 -17.04 -20.17 -4.83
N VAL A 413 -16.58 -21.19 -4.12
CA VAL A 413 -15.99 -22.42 -4.69
C VAL A 413 -16.77 -23.65 -4.23
N ASP A 414 -17.33 -24.41 -5.17
CA ASP A 414 -18.02 -25.66 -4.86
C ASP A 414 -17.06 -26.85 -4.66
N ALA A 415 -17.57 -27.91 -4.03
CA ALA A 415 -16.85 -29.16 -3.88
C ALA A 415 -16.46 -29.73 -5.25
N GLY A 416 -15.20 -30.14 -5.40
CA GLY A 416 -14.66 -30.70 -6.65
C GLY A 416 -13.96 -29.69 -7.56
N ALA A 417 -14.06 -28.39 -7.25
CA ALA A 417 -13.24 -27.35 -7.87
C ALA A 417 -11.99 -27.05 -7.03
N ASP A 418 -10.90 -26.73 -7.71
CA ASP A 418 -9.62 -26.31 -7.15
C ASP A 418 -9.31 -24.89 -7.65
N VAL A 419 -9.22 -23.94 -6.72
CA VAL A 419 -8.97 -22.53 -7.04
C VAL A 419 -7.66 -22.06 -6.42
N THR A 420 -6.82 -21.42 -7.23
CA THR A 420 -5.67 -20.63 -6.79
C THR A 420 -5.96 -19.16 -7.00
N LEU A 421 -6.01 -18.41 -5.91
CA LEU A 421 -6.08 -16.95 -5.90
C LEU A 421 -4.67 -16.43 -5.61
N THR A 422 -4.07 -15.69 -6.55
CA THR A 422 -2.69 -15.20 -6.44
C THR A 422 -2.63 -13.71 -6.76
N HIS A 423 -1.82 -12.94 -6.02
CA HIS A 423 -1.63 -11.49 -6.29
C HIS A 423 -2.95 -10.72 -6.44
N SER A 424 -3.98 -11.13 -5.70
CA SER A 424 -5.35 -10.66 -5.90
C SER A 424 -5.94 -10.10 -4.62
N THR A 425 -6.93 -9.24 -4.77
CA THR A 425 -7.60 -8.59 -3.64
C THR A 425 -9.06 -9.00 -3.61
N VAL A 426 -9.56 -9.47 -2.46
CA VAL A 426 -10.99 -9.72 -2.24
C VAL A 426 -11.45 -8.79 -1.12
N ARG A 427 -12.25 -7.79 -1.46
CA ARG A 427 -12.60 -6.74 -0.51
C ARG A 427 -13.99 -6.15 -0.67
N ASP A 428 -14.49 -5.59 0.42
CA ASP A 428 -15.76 -4.85 0.46
C ASP A 428 -16.95 -5.70 -0.05
N ASN A 429 -16.85 -7.02 0.16
CA ASN A 429 -17.90 -7.94 -0.15
C ASN A 429 -18.73 -8.25 1.10
N THR A 430 -20.03 -8.40 0.91
CA THR A 430 -20.99 -8.76 1.94
C THR A 430 -21.69 -10.07 1.60
N ALA A 431 -21.78 -11.00 2.56
CA ALA A 431 -22.57 -12.22 2.39
C ALA A 431 -23.09 -12.74 3.73
N TYR A 432 -23.94 -13.77 3.69
CA TYR A 432 -24.45 -14.37 4.91
C TYR A 432 -23.41 -15.25 5.64
N TYR A 433 -22.58 -15.98 4.87
CA TYR A 433 -21.37 -16.71 5.30
C TYR A 433 -20.18 -16.16 4.50
N GLY A 434 -18.95 -16.24 5.02
CA GLY A 434 -17.74 -15.96 4.25
C GLY A 434 -17.85 -14.69 3.42
N GLY A 435 -18.02 -13.54 4.08
CA GLY A 435 -18.27 -12.23 3.46
C GLY A 435 -17.44 -12.00 2.20
N GLY A 436 -16.15 -12.34 2.26
CA GLY A 436 -15.26 -12.36 1.11
C GLY A 436 -15.32 -13.68 0.36
N ILE A 437 -14.92 -14.77 1.00
CA ILE A 437 -14.77 -16.08 0.35
C ILE A 437 -15.52 -17.19 1.08
N PHE A 438 -16.18 -18.04 0.30
CA PHE A 438 -16.77 -19.29 0.74
C PHE A 438 -16.25 -20.46 -0.11
N SER A 439 -15.71 -21.51 0.50
CA SER A 439 -15.21 -22.70 -0.20
C SER A 439 -15.67 -24.04 0.39
N TYR A 440 -16.24 -24.90 -0.46
CA TYR A 440 -16.34 -26.34 -0.25
C TYR A 440 -15.22 -27.13 -0.96
N GLY A 441 -14.53 -26.49 -1.91
CA GLY A 441 -13.47 -27.10 -2.72
C GLY A 441 -12.07 -26.90 -2.13
N THR A 442 -11.04 -27.09 -2.95
CA THR A 442 -9.66 -26.73 -2.58
C THR A 442 -9.43 -25.26 -2.91
N LEU A 443 -8.91 -24.50 -1.95
CA LEU A 443 -8.56 -23.10 -2.14
C LEU A 443 -7.12 -22.84 -1.70
N GLN A 444 -6.35 -22.21 -2.59
CA GLN A 444 -5.02 -21.69 -2.31
C GLN A 444 -5.06 -20.17 -2.45
N ILE A 445 -4.59 -19.46 -1.43
CA ILE A 445 -4.48 -18.00 -1.40
C ILE A 445 -3.01 -17.66 -1.23
N VAL A 446 -2.42 -17.00 -2.23
CA VAL A 446 -0.99 -16.73 -2.30
C VAL A 446 -0.77 -15.25 -2.64
N HIS A 447 0.14 -14.55 -1.95
CA HIS A 447 0.48 -13.15 -2.29
C HIS A 447 -0.75 -12.22 -2.37
N SER A 448 -1.81 -12.50 -1.60
CA SER A 448 -3.14 -11.91 -1.80
C SER A 448 -3.66 -11.22 -0.55
N THR A 449 -4.62 -10.32 -0.74
CA THR A 449 -5.25 -9.56 0.35
C THR A 449 -6.74 -9.84 0.43
N ILE A 450 -7.22 -10.28 1.60
CA ILE A 450 -8.64 -10.47 1.90
C ILE A 450 -9.04 -9.46 2.97
N ALA A 451 -9.70 -8.38 2.58
CA ALA A 451 -9.89 -7.25 3.49
C ALA A 451 -11.30 -6.66 3.50
N HIS A 452 -11.73 -6.12 4.64
CA HIS A 452 -12.97 -5.34 4.75
C HIS A 452 -14.24 -6.06 4.28
N ASN A 453 -14.22 -7.40 4.28
CA ASN A 453 -15.40 -8.16 3.93
C ASN A 453 -16.30 -8.35 5.16
N VAL A 454 -17.61 -8.38 4.94
CA VAL A 454 -18.63 -8.45 5.99
C VAL A 454 -19.48 -9.70 5.83
N ALA A 455 -19.49 -10.54 6.86
CA ALA A 455 -20.48 -11.59 7.01
C ALA A 455 -21.61 -11.12 7.94
N GLU A 456 -22.85 -11.17 7.46
CA GLU A 456 -24.02 -10.73 8.23
C GLU A 456 -24.34 -11.70 9.38
N SER A 457 -24.11 -13.01 9.21
CA SER A 457 -24.46 -14.01 10.23
C SER A 457 -23.32 -14.91 10.68
N TRP A 458 -22.39 -15.29 9.82
CA TRP A 458 -21.32 -16.23 10.16
C TRP A 458 -19.94 -15.64 9.87
N ASP A 459 -18.96 -16.49 9.55
CA ASP A 459 -17.54 -16.12 9.57
C ASP A 459 -17.19 -15.07 8.50
N GLY A 460 -16.41 -14.06 8.90
CA GLY A 460 -16.30 -12.74 8.25
C GLY A 460 -15.56 -12.75 6.92
N GLY A 461 -14.24 -12.90 6.94
CA GLY A 461 -13.43 -12.85 5.71
C GLY A 461 -13.57 -14.10 4.87
N ILE A 462 -13.22 -15.25 5.44
CA ILE A 462 -13.16 -16.54 4.75
C ILE A 462 -13.89 -17.61 5.55
N TYR A 463 -14.72 -18.39 4.87
CA TYR A 463 -15.23 -19.67 5.35
C TYR A 463 -14.77 -20.79 4.42
N SER A 464 -14.07 -21.80 4.93
CA SER A 464 -13.68 -22.98 4.17
C SER A 464 -14.08 -24.27 4.88
N SER A 465 -14.65 -25.20 4.13
CA SER A 465 -14.93 -26.56 4.59
C SER A 465 -14.21 -27.65 3.77
N GLY A 466 -13.58 -27.25 2.65
CA GLY A 466 -12.59 -28.06 1.95
C GLY A 466 -11.16 -27.77 2.44
N SER A 467 -10.17 -28.07 1.61
CA SER A 467 -8.75 -27.80 1.95
C SER A 467 -8.40 -26.34 1.67
N LEU A 468 -7.80 -25.67 2.64
CA LEU A 468 -7.35 -24.28 2.53
C LEU A 468 -5.84 -24.17 2.75
N THR A 469 -5.16 -23.49 1.83
CA THR A 469 -3.75 -23.09 1.96
C THR A 469 -3.66 -21.58 1.84
N ILE A 470 -2.97 -20.93 2.77
CA ILE A 470 -2.72 -19.48 2.76
C ILE A 470 -1.22 -19.25 2.94
N GLU A 471 -0.60 -18.56 1.98
CA GLU A 471 0.84 -18.31 1.95
C GLU A 471 1.11 -16.86 1.57
N ASN A 472 2.01 -16.17 2.29
CA ASN A 472 2.38 -14.78 1.99
C ASN A 472 1.17 -13.86 1.76
N SER A 473 0.13 -13.98 2.60
CA SER A 473 -1.14 -13.29 2.37
C SER A 473 -1.61 -12.55 3.61
N THR A 474 -2.38 -11.49 3.38
CA THR A 474 -2.92 -10.62 4.43
C THR A 474 -4.44 -10.75 4.51
N ILE A 475 -4.95 -11.04 5.71
CA ILE A 475 -6.38 -11.12 6.02
C ILE A 475 -6.69 -10.07 7.07
N SER A 476 -7.30 -8.95 6.66
CA SER A 476 -7.37 -7.77 7.52
C SER A 476 -8.71 -7.04 7.55
N GLY A 477 -9.12 -6.57 8.72
CA GLY A 477 -10.31 -5.72 8.83
C GLY A 477 -11.64 -6.38 8.41
N ASN A 478 -11.70 -7.72 8.34
CA ASN A 478 -12.94 -8.43 8.02
C ASN A 478 -13.85 -8.51 9.26
N THR A 479 -15.16 -8.51 9.03
CA THR A 479 -16.16 -8.42 10.09
C THR A 479 -17.19 -9.54 10.01
N ALA A 480 -17.43 -10.23 11.12
CA ALA A 480 -18.55 -11.14 11.33
C ALA A 480 -19.57 -10.51 12.31
N THR A 481 -20.68 -10.01 11.78
CA THR A 481 -21.65 -9.23 12.56
C THR A 481 -22.37 -10.06 13.63
N SER A 482 -22.62 -11.34 13.36
CA SER A 482 -23.20 -12.29 14.32
C SER A 482 -22.44 -13.62 14.38
N GLY A 483 -21.30 -13.71 13.68
CA GLY A 483 -20.55 -14.95 13.49
C GLY A 483 -19.46 -15.18 14.54
N ASN A 484 -18.76 -16.30 14.41
CA ASN A 484 -17.81 -16.78 15.42
C ASN A 484 -16.33 -16.54 15.06
N ALA A 485 -16.02 -16.25 13.78
CA ALA A 485 -14.70 -15.90 13.30
C ALA A 485 -14.75 -14.61 12.44
N GLY A 486 -13.95 -13.60 12.74
CA GLY A 486 -13.91 -12.36 11.94
C GLY A 486 -13.06 -12.50 10.68
N GLY A 487 -11.86 -13.04 10.82
CA GLY A 487 -10.90 -13.22 9.72
C GLY A 487 -11.18 -14.50 8.92
N LEU A 488 -11.06 -15.65 9.57
CA LEU A 488 -11.14 -16.95 8.91
C LEU A 488 -11.76 -18.02 9.82
N ALA A 489 -12.68 -18.82 9.27
CA ALA A 489 -13.06 -20.12 9.82
C ALA A 489 -12.75 -21.25 8.84
N SER A 490 -12.12 -22.31 9.33
CA SER A 490 -11.86 -23.53 8.56
C SER A 490 -12.41 -24.76 9.27
N VAL A 491 -13.29 -25.49 8.60
CA VAL A 491 -13.79 -26.82 9.01
C VAL A 491 -12.94 -27.94 8.41
N GLY A 492 -12.38 -27.71 7.22
CA GLY A 492 -11.47 -28.65 6.57
C GLY A 492 -10.03 -28.51 7.08
N THR A 493 -9.08 -29.07 6.33
CA THR A 493 -7.65 -28.92 6.64
C THR A 493 -7.17 -27.53 6.27
N LEU A 494 -6.35 -26.94 7.15
CA LEU A 494 -5.73 -25.64 6.91
C LEU A 494 -4.21 -25.73 6.95
N THR A 495 -3.54 -25.10 5.99
CA THR A 495 -2.12 -24.78 6.08
C THR A 495 -1.93 -23.27 5.93
N MET A 496 -1.22 -22.64 6.87
CA MET A 496 -0.88 -21.22 6.80
C MET A 496 0.63 -21.03 6.97
N ARG A 497 1.25 -20.24 6.10
CA ARG A 497 2.68 -19.88 6.17
C ARG A 497 2.89 -18.40 5.90
N ASN A 498 3.78 -17.76 6.67
CA ASN A 498 4.24 -16.39 6.40
C ASN A 498 3.07 -15.46 6.08
N SER A 499 2.01 -15.48 6.87
CA SER A 499 0.77 -14.74 6.59
C SER A 499 0.38 -13.87 7.79
N THR A 500 -0.45 -12.87 7.56
CA THR A 500 -0.88 -11.91 8.59
C THR A 500 -2.38 -11.87 8.70
N ILE A 501 -2.93 -12.17 9.88
CA ILE A 501 -4.36 -12.05 10.22
C ILE A 501 -4.51 -10.92 11.25
N PHE A 502 -4.99 -9.76 10.82
CA PHE A 502 -4.92 -8.54 11.64
C PHE A 502 -6.22 -7.74 11.68
N GLY A 503 -6.60 -7.19 12.84
CA GLY A 503 -7.68 -6.19 12.88
C GLY A 503 -9.08 -6.74 12.55
N ASN A 504 -9.30 -8.06 12.57
CA ASN A 504 -10.58 -8.66 12.21
C ASN A 504 -11.53 -8.68 13.41
N THR A 505 -12.82 -8.49 13.15
CA THR A 505 -13.85 -8.34 14.18
C THR A 505 -14.93 -9.41 14.08
N ALA A 506 -15.34 -9.96 15.22
CA ALA A 506 -16.49 -10.84 15.33
C ALA A 506 -17.33 -10.50 16.56
N ALA A 507 -18.65 -10.67 16.45
CA ALA A 507 -19.53 -10.59 17.63
C ALA A 507 -19.38 -11.82 18.54
N GLY A 508 -19.00 -12.96 17.98
CA GLY A 508 -18.67 -14.18 18.72
C GLY A 508 -17.27 -14.14 19.33
N ASP A 509 -16.74 -15.33 19.64
CA ASP A 509 -15.58 -15.45 20.53
C ASP A 509 -14.24 -15.12 19.86
N THR A 510 -14.13 -15.11 18.54
CA THR A 510 -12.83 -15.08 17.84
C THR A 510 -12.86 -14.10 16.67
N GLY A 511 -12.12 -13.00 16.77
CA GLY A 511 -11.96 -12.07 15.67
C GLY A 511 -10.99 -12.62 14.63
N GLY A 512 -9.95 -13.34 15.06
CA GLY A 512 -8.90 -13.83 14.15
C GLY A 512 -9.31 -15.10 13.41
N PHE A 513 -8.67 -16.22 13.78
CA PHE A 513 -8.82 -17.51 13.11
C PHE A 513 -9.48 -18.59 13.98
N ARG A 514 -10.44 -19.32 13.42
CA ARG A 514 -11.10 -20.47 14.05
C ARG A 514 -10.89 -21.78 13.26
N GLN A 515 -10.28 -22.78 13.88
CA GLN A 515 -10.22 -24.15 13.34
C GLN A 515 -11.32 -25.01 13.96
N GLN A 516 -12.10 -25.69 13.12
CA GLN A 516 -13.17 -26.60 13.53
C GLN A 516 -12.91 -28.02 13.01
N SER A 517 -13.20 -29.04 13.81
CA SER A 517 -13.20 -30.48 13.46
C SER A 517 -11.88 -31.12 12.99
N ASN A 518 -11.14 -30.51 12.06
CA ASN A 518 -9.91 -31.04 11.47
C ASN A 518 -8.65 -30.31 11.97
N ALA A 519 -7.48 -30.74 11.51
CA ALA A 519 -6.21 -30.14 11.89
C ALA A 519 -5.81 -28.94 11.01
N ALA A 520 -5.18 -27.94 11.65
CA ALA A 520 -4.46 -26.86 10.99
C ALA A 520 -2.94 -26.98 11.24
N SER A 521 -2.15 -26.52 10.28
CA SER A 521 -0.69 -26.41 10.38
C SER A 521 -0.27 -24.98 10.09
N VAL A 522 0.26 -24.28 11.09
CA VAL A 522 0.53 -22.84 11.03
C VAL A 522 2.01 -22.58 11.28
N TYR A 523 2.65 -21.84 10.37
CA TYR A 523 4.08 -21.52 10.40
C TYR A 523 4.31 -20.04 10.14
N ASN A 524 5.30 -19.44 10.82
CA ASN A 524 5.80 -18.10 10.50
C ASN A 524 4.69 -17.02 10.37
N THR A 525 3.57 -17.16 11.08
CA THR A 525 2.35 -16.36 10.85
C THR A 525 2.09 -15.41 12.02
N ILE A 526 1.58 -14.22 11.71
CA ILE A 526 1.13 -13.23 12.70
C ILE A 526 -0.40 -13.25 12.77
N ILE A 527 -0.94 -13.33 13.99
CA ILE A 527 -2.37 -13.23 14.28
C ILE A 527 -2.54 -12.26 15.45
N ALA A 528 -3.08 -11.06 15.20
CA ALA A 528 -3.10 -10.01 16.21
C ALA A 528 -4.17 -8.94 15.99
N ASN A 529 -4.43 -8.16 17.03
CA ASN A 529 -5.37 -7.04 17.04
C ASN A 529 -6.78 -7.44 16.55
N ASN A 530 -7.16 -8.69 16.75
CA ASN A 530 -8.50 -9.16 16.40
C ASN A 530 -9.42 -9.05 17.64
N SER A 531 -10.71 -8.76 17.43
CA SER A 531 -11.64 -8.64 18.56
C SER A 531 -11.86 -9.99 19.26
N GLY A 532 -11.85 -10.06 20.58
CA GLY A 532 -12.03 -11.33 21.28
C GLY A 532 -10.74 -12.15 21.23
N LEU A 533 -10.82 -13.42 20.78
CA LEU A 533 -9.64 -14.28 20.62
C LEU A 533 -8.98 -14.11 19.25
N ASP A 534 -7.66 -14.18 19.21
CA ASP A 534 -6.90 -14.26 17.95
C ASP A 534 -6.99 -15.65 17.33
N CYS A 535 -6.99 -16.70 18.14
CA CYS A 535 -7.12 -18.07 17.66
C CYS A 535 -8.05 -18.92 18.54
N SER A 536 -8.87 -19.76 17.90
CA SER A 536 -9.78 -20.68 18.59
C SER A 536 -9.85 -22.05 17.91
N LEU A 537 -9.88 -23.10 18.72
CA LEU A 537 -10.01 -24.48 18.29
C LEU A 537 -11.31 -25.06 18.85
N THR A 538 -12.25 -25.46 17.98
CA THR A 538 -13.55 -25.99 18.42
C THR A 538 -13.90 -27.30 17.74
N ASP A 539 -14.89 -28.01 18.28
CA ASP A 539 -15.47 -29.21 17.68
C ASP A 539 -14.45 -30.32 17.36
N GLY A 540 -13.37 -30.39 18.15
CA GLY A 540 -12.27 -31.35 17.95
C GLY A 540 -11.17 -30.88 16.99
N GLY A 541 -11.22 -29.62 16.52
CA GLY A 541 -10.14 -29.00 15.77
C GLY A 541 -8.83 -28.97 16.55
N THR A 542 -7.71 -29.12 15.85
CA THR A 542 -6.38 -29.17 16.47
C THR A 542 -5.36 -28.39 15.66
N LEU A 543 -4.24 -28.03 16.28
CA LEU A 543 -3.03 -27.62 15.57
C LEU A 543 -2.10 -28.83 15.44
N ALA A 544 -1.98 -29.37 14.23
CA ALA A 544 -1.03 -30.42 13.93
C ALA A 544 0.42 -29.89 13.91
N ALA A 545 0.59 -28.64 13.47
CA ALA A 545 1.84 -27.91 13.59
C ALA A 545 1.57 -26.46 14.02
N ASN A 546 2.40 -25.97 14.92
CA ASN A 546 2.39 -24.60 15.42
C ASN A 546 3.86 -24.18 15.62
N VAL A 547 4.45 -23.56 14.60
CA VAL A 547 5.91 -23.33 14.55
C VAL A 547 6.17 -21.87 14.22
N HIS A 548 6.84 -21.16 15.13
CA HIS A 548 7.25 -19.78 14.99
C HIS A 548 6.09 -18.88 14.57
N ASN A 549 5.04 -18.82 15.38
CA ASN A 549 3.91 -17.92 15.16
C ASN A 549 3.88 -16.85 16.24
N LEU A 550 3.37 -15.68 15.89
CA LEU A 550 3.03 -14.63 16.84
C LEU A 550 1.51 -14.55 16.95
N VAL A 551 0.97 -14.87 18.12
CA VAL A 551 -0.45 -14.70 18.44
C VAL A 551 -0.55 -13.73 19.61
N GLU A 552 -1.08 -12.53 19.37
CA GLU A 552 -0.97 -11.40 20.31
C GLU A 552 -1.50 -11.75 21.71
N ASP A 553 -2.71 -12.33 21.79
CA ASP A 553 -3.35 -12.71 23.04
C ASP A 553 -2.85 -14.05 23.65
N GLY A 554 -1.92 -14.73 22.98
CA GLY A 554 -1.34 -16.00 23.41
C GLY A 554 -2.25 -17.23 23.23
N THR A 555 -3.41 -17.08 22.59
CA THR A 555 -4.31 -18.19 22.28
C THR A 555 -3.68 -19.20 21.33
N CYS A 556 -4.17 -20.44 21.37
CA CYS A 556 -3.63 -21.56 20.59
C CYS A 556 -2.12 -21.83 20.76
N SER A 557 -1.47 -21.32 21.82
CA SER A 557 -0.04 -21.48 22.08
C SER A 557 0.42 -22.89 22.47
N ALA A 558 -0.52 -23.76 22.86
CA ALA A 558 -0.20 -25.10 23.36
C ALA A 558 0.55 -25.94 22.32
N GLY A 559 1.73 -26.44 22.70
CA GLY A 559 2.58 -27.25 21.80
C GLY A 559 3.33 -26.45 20.74
N GLY A 560 3.27 -25.11 20.77
CA GLY A 560 3.99 -24.23 19.87
C GLY A 560 5.51 -24.27 20.09
N ILE A 561 6.27 -24.31 18.99
CA ILE A 561 7.73 -24.16 18.98
C ILE A 561 8.05 -22.74 18.51
N GLY A 562 8.92 -22.00 19.21
CA GLY A 562 9.27 -20.62 18.81
C GLY A 562 8.11 -19.62 18.85
N PHE A 563 7.06 -19.93 19.62
CA PHE A 563 5.84 -19.13 19.71
C PHE A 563 6.09 -17.79 20.43
N LEU A 564 5.54 -16.71 19.87
CA LEU A 564 5.55 -15.35 20.43
C LEU A 564 4.13 -14.88 20.77
N SER A 565 4.04 -13.98 21.75
CA SER A 565 2.80 -13.28 22.12
C SER A 565 3.10 -11.82 22.46
N GLY A 566 2.06 -10.99 22.51
CA GLY A 566 2.17 -9.54 22.62
C GLY A 566 2.07 -8.84 21.27
N ASN A 567 2.04 -7.50 21.33
CA ASN A 567 1.78 -6.66 20.17
C ASN A 567 2.85 -6.85 19.07
N PRO A 568 2.47 -7.20 17.83
CA PRO A 568 3.40 -7.39 16.71
C PRO A 568 3.99 -6.09 16.16
N GLN A 569 3.50 -4.92 16.58
CA GLN A 569 3.94 -3.60 16.11
C GLN A 569 3.90 -3.48 14.58
N LEU A 570 2.70 -3.56 14.02
CA LEU A 570 2.45 -3.42 12.59
C LEU A 570 1.97 -2.00 12.25
N GLY A 571 2.29 -1.55 11.04
CA GLY A 571 1.64 -0.39 10.41
C GLY A 571 0.19 -0.67 9.99
N SER A 572 -0.49 0.34 9.46
CA SER A 572 -1.83 0.18 8.86
C SER A 572 -1.78 -0.73 7.63
N LEU A 573 -2.94 -1.26 7.22
CA LEU A 573 -3.07 -1.91 5.92
C LEU A 573 -2.87 -0.83 4.85
N ALA A 574 -1.80 -0.93 4.08
CA ALA A 574 -1.39 0.10 3.13
C ALA A 574 -0.64 -0.52 1.94
N ASP A 575 -0.42 0.31 0.92
CA ASP A 575 0.50 -0.04 -0.16
C ASP A 575 1.92 0.12 0.37
N ASN A 576 2.58 -1.00 0.64
CA ASN A 576 3.97 -1.05 1.07
C ASN A 576 4.86 -1.63 -0.06
N GLY A 577 4.44 -1.43 -1.31
CA GLY A 577 4.98 -2.08 -2.51
C GLY A 577 4.33 -3.42 -2.80
N GLY A 578 4.50 -3.91 -4.03
CA GLY A 578 3.92 -5.17 -4.51
C GLY A 578 2.52 -5.01 -5.14
N ASP A 579 1.89 -6.12 -5.51
CA ASP A 579 0.60 -6.12 -6.23
C ASP A 579 -0.62 -5.98 -5.31
N THR A 580 -0.47 -6.17 -4.00
CA THR A 580 -1.59 -6.14 -3.03
C THR A 580 -1.16 -5.52 -1.69
N LEU A 581 -2.12 -4.99 -0.93
CA LEU A 581 -1.83 -4.30 0.33
C LEU A 581 -1.28 -5.23 1.42
N THR A 582 -0.42 -4.68 2.28
CA THR A 582 0.19 -5.43 3.39
C THR A 582 0.17 -4.61 4.68
N HIS A 583 0.50 -5.26 5.80
CA HIS A 583 0.89 -4.59 7.03
C HIS A 583 2.40 -4.63 7.18
N ALA A 584 3.08 -3.49 7.02
CA ALA A 584 4.52 -3.40 7.24
C ALA A 584 4.88 -3.62 8.72
N LEU A 585 6.01 -4.27 8.99
CA LEU A 585 6.55 -4.36 10.36
C LEU A 585 7.20 -3.02 10.73
N LEU A 586 6.88 -2.50 11.92
CA LEU A 586 7.52 -1.29 12.44
C LEU A 586 8.94 -1.61 12.97
N PRO A 587 9.85 -0.62 13.09
CA PRO A 587 11.28 -0.84 13.42
C PRO A 587 11.61 -1.67 14.68
N ASN A 588 10.66 -1.82 15.60
CA ASN A 588 10.83 -2.55 16.86
C ASN A 588 10.00 -3.84 16.93
N SER A 589 9.41 -4.26 15.82
CA SER A 589 8.53 -5.40 15.78
C SER A 589 9.22 -6.66 16.32
N PRO A 590 8.57 -7.41 17.23
CA PRO A 590 9.06 -8.72 17.65
C PRO A 590 8.96 -9.79 16.56
N ALA A 591 8.30 -9.49 15.43
CA ALA A 591 8.22 -10.38 14.28
C ALA A 591 9.49 -10.39 13.42
N ILE A 592 10.34 -9.37 13.56
CA ILE A 592 11.57 -9.22 12.80
C ILE A 592 12.55 -10.35 13.15
N ASP A 593 13.04 -11.07 12.13
CA ASP A 593 13.95 -12.21 12.19
C ASP A 593 13.49 -13.35 13.12
N ALA A 594 12.19 -13.46 13.38
CA ALA A 594 11.64 -14.42 14.34
C ALA A 594 11.10 -15.71 13.70
N GLY A 595 11.11 -15.81 12.37
CA GLY A 595 10.64 -16.96 11.61
C GLY A 595 11.57 -18.17 11.64
N GLU A 596 10.98 -19.34 11.44
CA GLU A 596 11.68 -20.61 11.25
C GLU A 596 12.20 -20.70 9.82
N ALA A 597 13.52 -20.71 9.66
CA ALA A 597 14.21 -20.76 8.37
C ALA A 597 13.77 -21.97 7.51
N ALA A 598 13.55 -23.14 8.12
CA ALA A 598 13.16 -24.34 7.37
C ALA A 598 11.74 -24.28 6.78
N SER A 599 10.88 -23.39 7.30
CA SER A 599 9.50 -23.20 6.85
C SER A 599 9.28 -21.85 6.17
N CYS A 600 10.35 -21.06 6.01
CA CYS A 600 10.29 -19.75 5.39
C CYS A 600 10.11 -19.88 3.87
N LEU A 601 9.17 -19.10 3.33
CA LEU A 601 8.98 -18.97 1.89
C LEU A 601 10.09 -18.08 1.28
N ALA A 602 10.40 -18.26 0.00
CA ALA A 602 11.51 -17.56 -0.64
C ALA A 602 11.27 -16.04 -0.80
N THR A 603 10.00 -15.63 -0.89
CA THR A 603 9.57 -14.24 -1.00
C THR A 603 8.51 -13.89 0.03
N ASP A 604 8.24 -12.61 0.22
CA ASP A 604 7.09 -12.09 0.97
C ASP A 604 5.87 -11.84 0.05
N GLN A 605 4.81 -11.20 0.57
CA GLN A 605 3.59 -10.87 -0.18
C GLN A 605 3.84 -10.03 -1.44
N ARG A 606 4.94 -9.28 -1.48
CA ARG A 606 5.27 -8.29 -2.50
C ARG A 606 6.25 -8.82 -3.55
N ASP A 607 6.48 -10.14 -3.52
CA ASP A 607 7.53 -10.84 -4.28
C ASP A 607 8.96 -10.39 -3.97
N LEU A 608 9.18 -9.75 -2.82
CA LEU A 608 10.52 -9.40 -2.38
C LEU A 608 11.16 -10.60 -1.67
N ALA A 609 12.45 -10.84 -1.91
CA ALA A 609 13.17 -11.96 -1.33
C ALA A 609 13.27 -11.85 0.20
N ARG A 610 13.21 -13.01 0.87
CA ARG A 610 13.50 -13.20 2.30
C ARG A 610 14.95 -13.68 2.47
N ASP A 611 15.89 -12.85 2.03
CA ASP A 611 17.32 -13.22 1.87
C ASP A 611 18.24 -12.62 2.94
N ASP A 612 17.70 -12.16 4.07
CA ASP A 612 18.47 -11.68 5.21
C ASP A 612 18.73 -12.77 6.28
N LEU A 613 19.20 -12.37 7.46
CA LEU A 613 19.67 -13.30 8.49
C LEU A 613 18.56 -14.21 9.04
N GLY A 614 17.31 -13.74 8.98
CA GLY A 614 16.18 -14.39 9.59
C GLY A 614 14.89 -13.95 8.92
N CYS A 615 14.18 -14.93 8.39
CA CYS A 615 12.82 -14.75 7.91
C CYS A 615 11.95 -14.00 8.92
N ASP A 616 11.28 -12.95 8.51
CA ASP A 616 10.30 -12.30 9.36
C ASP A 616 9.02 -13.15 9.50
N LEU A 617 8.34 -12.99 10.63
CA LEU A 617 6.97 -13.50 10.76
C LEU A 617 6.01 -12.65 9.92
N GLY A 618 4.98 -13.30 9.41
CA GLY A 618 3.89 -12.64 8.69
C GLY A 618 4.15 -12.49 7.20
N ALA A 619 3.25 -11.75 6.55
CA ALA A 619 3.21 -11.58 5.10
C ALA A 619 4.25 -10.59 4.54
N TYR A 620 4.95 -9.86 5.40
CA TYR A 620 5.86 -8.79 5.04
C TYR A 620 7.27 -9.10 5.53
N GLU A 621 8.28 -8.85 4.69
CA GLU A 621 9.70 -8.88 5.07
C GLU A 621 10.28 -7.46 5.16
N VAL A 622 10.89 -7.10 6.28
CA VAL A 622 11.65 -5.86 6.38
C VAL A 622 12.95 -6.03 5.62
N ARG A 623 13.07 -5.31 4.51
CA ARG A 623 14.35 -5.18 3.82
C ARG A 623 15.10 -4.00 4.39
N TYR A 624 16.36 -4.25 4.72
CA TYR A 624 17.23 -3.21 5.23
C TYR A 624 18.35 -2.87 4.25
N ALA A 625 18.85 -1.65 4.33
CA ALA A 625 20.01 -1.19 3.57
C ALA A 625 21.31 -1.33 4.40
N ASP A 626 22.44 -1.49 3.71
CA ASP A 626 23.74 -1.82 4.32
C ASP A 626 24.38 -0.72 5.22
N THR A 627 23.69 0.40 5.44
CA THR A 627 24.16 1.54 6.26
C THR A 627 23.30 1.82 7.49
N ASP A 628 22.39 0.91 7.83
CA ASP A 628 21.32 1.21 8.78
C ASP A 628 21.75 1.18 10.25
N THR A 629 21.16 2.10 11.00
CA THR A 629 21.21 2.17 12.46
C THR A 629 19.88 1.67 13.01
N VAL A 630 19.91 0.59 13.78
CA VAL A 630 18.73 0.04 14.47
C VAL A 630 18.75 0.43 15.92
N ILE A 631 17.63 0.96 16.40
CA ILE A 631 17.44 1.41 17.77
C ILE A 631 16.33 0.57 18.40
N LYS A 632 16.63 -0.16 19.48
CA LYS A 632 15.67 -0.95 20.26
C LYS A 632 15.52 -0.43 21.68
N GLU A 633 14.31 -0.47 22.21
CA GLU A 633 13.98 -0.06 23.59
C GLU A 633 13.28 -1.19 24.36
N ASN A 634 13.32 -1.14 25.69
CA ASN A 634 12.48 -1.96 26.60
C ASN A 634 12.51 -3.48 26.33
N SER A 635 13.70 -4.04 26.13
CA SER A 635 13.91 -5.44 25.75
C SER A 635 13.64 -6.42 26.92
N LEU A 636 13.03 -7.58 26.63
CA LEU A 636 12.75 -8.64 27.60
C LEU A 636 13.97 -9.56 27.81
N GLY A 637 14.15 -10.06 29.03
CA GLY A 637 15.19 -11.03 29.32
C GLY A 637 14.86 -12.42 28.79
N GLY A 638 15.87 -13.13 28.27
CA GLY A 638 15.81 -14.54 27.91
C GLY A 638 15.45 -14.85 26.45
N LEU A 639 15.07 -13.84 25.66
CA LEU A 639 14.80 -13.98 24.23
C LEU A 639 15.86 -13.22 23.40
N PRO A 640 16.36 -13.79 22.29
CA PRO A 640 17.19 -13.06 21.35
C PRO A 640 16.37 -12.00 20.61
N TYR A 641 16.96 -10.83 20.42
CA TYR A 641 16.48 -9.75 19.56
C TYR A 641 17.45 -9.61 18.39
N SER A 642 16.95 -9.68 17.17
CA SER A 642 17.75 -9.27 16.02
C SER A 642 17.79 -7.76 15.90
N PHE A 643 18.89 -7.22 15.38
CA PHE A 643 19.04 -5.84 14.94
C PHE A 643 19.15 -5.79 13.40
N GLY A 644 18.43 -6.67 12.69
CA GLY A 644 18.17 -6.63 11.25
C GLY A 644 19.43 -6.41 10.38
N PRO A 645 19.56 -5.25 9.67
CA PRO A 645 20.65 -4.93 8.75
C PRO A 645 22.00 -4.86 9.42
N THR A 646 22.01 -4.85 10.75
CA THR A 646 23.25 -4.84 11.48
C THR A 646 23.77 -6.24 11.68
N TRP A 647 23.08 -7.32 11.27
CA TRP A 647 23.56 -8.70 11.40
C TRP A 647 24.02 -9.05 12.82
N ILE A 648 23.42 -8.40 13.81
CA ILE A 648 23.65 -8.64 15.23
C ILE A 648 22.35 -9.15 15.83
N SER A 649 22.42 -10.28 16.55
CA SER A 649 21.39 -10.61 17.52
C SER A 649 21.91 -10.46 18.95
N MET A 650 21.01 -10.12 19.87
CA MET A 650 21.32 -9.87 21.27
C MET A 650 20.31 -10.57 22.17
N THR A 651 20.77 -11.37 23.12
CA THR A 651 19.92 -11.90 24.20
C THR A 651 20.30 -11.25 25.52
N LEU A 652 19.36 -10.55 26.15
CA LEU A 652 19.52 -10.03 27.51
C LEU A 652 19.26 -11.13 28.54
N THR A 653 20.02 -11.14 29.62
CA THR A 653 19.81 -12.10 30.73
C THR A 653 18.63 -11.76 31.64
N ALA A 654 18.22 -10.49 31.68
CA ALA A 654 17.05 -10.01 32.41
C ALA A 654 16.39 -8.84 31.64
N PRO A 655 15.08 -8.58 31.83
CA PRO A 655 14.44 -7.40 31.27
C PRO A 655 15.10 -6.12 31.80
N ASP A 656 15.26 -5.11 30.95
CA ASP A 656 15.84 -3.81 31.34
C ASP A 656 15.14 -2.66 30.59
N SER A 657 15.09 -1.49 31.22
CA SER A 657 14.51 -0.27 30.66
C SER A 657 15.62 0.64 30.17
N GLY A 658 15.80 0.71 28.86
CA GLY A 658 16.73 1.62 28.20
C GLY A 658 16.77 1.37 26.71
N VAL A 659 17.65 2.11 26.04
CA VAL A 659 17.80 2.11 24.59
C VAL A 659 19.09 1.40 24.22
N ILE A 660 19.07 0.60 23.16
CA ILE A 660 20.22 -0.03 22.55
C ILE A 660 20.24 0.39 21.08
N THR A 661 21.35 0.96 20.64
CA THR A 661 21.54 1.38 19.26
C THR A 661 22.67 0.57 18.64
N VAL A 662 22.40 -0.04 17.50
CA VAL A 662 23.39 -0.79 16.71
C VAL A 662 23.47 -0.18 15.32
N THR A 663 24.67 0.18 14.89
CA THR A 663 24.94 0.63 13.51
C THR A 663 25.94 -0.33 12.87
N LYS A 664 25.65 -0.83 11.67
CA LYS A 664 26.62 -1.55 10.84
C LYS A 664 27.15 -0.63 9.77
N ARG A 665 28.44 -0.75 9.47
CA ARG A 665 29.09 0.00 8.39
C ARG A 665 29.90 -0.96 7.54
N LEU A 666 29.62 -1.00 6.23
CA LEU A 666 30.43 -1.71 5.23
C LEU A 666 31.70 -0.96 4.81
N THR A 667 31.85 0.29 5.25
CA THR A 667 33.07 1.07 5.05
C THR A 667 33.94 0.98 6.29
N TYR A 668 35.12 0.38 6.12
CA TYR A 668 36.13 0.29 7.16
C TYR A 668 36.61 1.71 7.55
N PRO A 669 36.73 2.04 8.85
CA PRO A 669 37.23 3.33 9.29
C PRO A 669 38.66 3.59 8.79
N GLY A 670 38.81 4.50 7.82
CA GLY A 670 40.11 4.84 7.22
C GLY A 670 40.38 4.26 5.83
N GLY A 671 39.43 3.54 5.22
CA GLY A 671 39.52 3.09 3.82
C GLY A 671 39.33 1.58 3.66
N THR A 672 40.37 0.88 3.20
CA THR A 672 40.37 -0.57 2.96
C THR A 672 40.78 -1.34 4.22
N PRO A 673 40.14 -2.47 4.55
CA PRO A 673 40.55 -3.33 5.67
C PRO A 673 41.99 -3.82 5.52
N ASP A 674 42.69 -4.02 6.63
CA ASP A 674 44.00 -4.70 6.64
C ASP A 674 43.82 -6.23 6.41
N GLU A 675 44.92 -6.94 6.11
CA GLU A 675 44.90 -8.40 5.92
C GLU A 675 44.34 -9.12 7.16
N GLY A 676 43.25 -9.88 6.98
CA GLY A 676 42.57 -10.61 8.04
C GLY A 676 41.36 -9.88 8.65
N GLU A 677 41.13 -8.61 8.33
CA GLU A 677 39.98 -7.86 8.82
C GLU A 677 38.75 -8.04 7.92
N MET A 678 37.59 -8.18 8.55
CA MET A 678 36.31 -8.20 7.85
C MET A 678 35.94 -6.80 7.34
N LEU A 679 35.21 -6.75 6.22
CA LEU A 679 34.76 -5.50 5.59
C LEU A 679 33.80 -4.69 6.48
N ALA A 680 33.01 -5.36 7.32
CA ALA A 680 32.01 -4.73 8.15
C ALA A 680 32.49 -4.49 9.59
N THR A 681 32.02 -3.38 10.17
CA THR A 681 32.16 -3.09 11.61
C THR A 681 30.82 -2.73 12.20
N TRP A 682 30.70 -2.93 13.52
CA TRP A 682 29.50 -2.59 14.26
C TRP A 682 29.79 -1.60 15.36
N HIS A 683 28.91 -0.62 15.54
CA HIS A 683 28.93 0.27 16.68
C HIS A 683 27.69 0.04 17.53
N ILE A 684 27.89 -0.41 18.76
CA ILE A 684 26.81 -0.67 19.72
C ILE A 684 26.91 0.37 20.83
N SER A 685 25.80 1.04 21.14
CA SER A 685 25.70 1.97 22.27
C SER A 685 24.41 1.74 23.03
N SER A 686 24.36 2.19 24.30
CA SER A 686 23.18 1.94 25.12
C SER A 686 23.04 2.90 26.31
N THR A 687 21.80 3.09 26.77
CA THR A 687 21.43 3.81 27.99
C THR A 687 21.00 2.91 29.16
N LEU A 688 21.23 1.59 29.08
CA LEU A 688 20.87 0.63 30.14
C LEU A 688 21.51 0.98 31.50
N THR A 689 20.75 0.85 32.59
CA THR A 689 21.05 1.54 33.86
C THR A 689 21.78 0.70 34.93
N THR A 690 21.87 -0.64 34.84
CA THR A 690 22.91 -1.53 35.41
C THR A 690 22.47 -3.01 35.42
N GLY A 691 23.40 -3.95 35.22
CA GLY A 691 23.15 -5.39 35.43
C GLY A 691 22.81 -6.21 34.18
N PHE A 692 23.27 -5.81 32.99
CA PHE A 692 22.91 -6.40 31.69
C PHE A 692 24.02 -7.29 31.09
N PRO A 693 24.32 -8.50 31.61
CA PRO A 693 25.04 -9.46 30.78
C PRO A 693 24.19 -9.76 29.55
N VAL A 694 24.77 -9.53 28.37
CA VAL A 694 24.15 -9.92 27.09
C VAL A 694 24.97 -10.98 26.39
N THR A 695 24.30 -11.79 25.60
CA THR A 695 24.91 -12.62 24.57
C THR A 695 24.74 -11.90 23.24
N LEU A 696 25.84 -11.60 22.56
CA LEU A 696 25.84 -11.05 21.20
C LEU A 696 26.17 -12.17 20.22
N ALA A 697 25.47 -12.24 19.10
CA ALA A 697 25.90 -13.00 17.94
C ALA A 697 26.15 -12.03 16.78
N PHE A 698 27.39 -12.01 16.28
CA PHE A 698 27.80 -11.24 15.11
C PHE A 698 27.79 -12.16 13.91
N CYS A 699 26.87 -11.93 13.00
CA CYS A 699 26.69 -12.75 11.82
C CYS A 699 27.15 -12.00 10.57
N TYR A 700 27.45 -12.74 9.51
CA TYR A 700 28.11 -12.19 8.32
C TYR A 700 27.68 -12.90 7.02
N THR A 701 27.82 -12.22 5.89
CA THR A 701 27.63 -12.77 4.55
C THR A 701 28.91 -13.38 3.99
N ASP A 702 28.80 -14.18 2.92
CA ASP A 702 29.97 -14.71 2.21
C ASP A 702 30.81 -13.58 1.56
N GLU A 703 30.16 -12.47 1.17
CA GLU A 703 30.84 -11.31 0.59
C GLU A 703 31.73 -10.61 1.63
N GLU A 704 31.24 -10.45 2.85
CA GLU A 704 31.94 -9.75 3.94
C GLU A 704 33.20 -10.47 4.41
N VAL A 705 33.22 -11.80 4.27
CA VAL A 705 34.34 -12.67 4.68
C VAL A 705 35.15 -13.19 3.50
N THR A 706 34.92 -12.67 2.29
CA THR A 706 35.67 -13.09 1.10
C THR A 706 37.17 -12.88 1.29
N GLY A 707 37.93 -13.98 1.22
CA GLY A 707 39.37 -13.98 1.42
C GLY A 707 39.84 -14.23 2.87
N LEU A 708 38.91 -14.42 3.80
CA LEU A 708 39.19 -14.75 5.20
C LEU A 708 39.04 -16.25 5.48
N ASN A 709 39.77 -16.75 6.46
CA ASN A 709 39.54 -18.09 7.02
C ASN A 709 38.41 -18.05 8.04
N GLU A 710 37.20 -18.38 7.59
CA GLU A 710 35.99 -18.38 8.42
C GLU A 710 36.17 -19.14 9.74
N ALA A 711 36.81 -20.32 9.75
CA ALA A 711 37.00 -21.10 10.98
C ALA A 711 37.85 -20.38 12.04
N ALA A 712 38.68 -19.43 11.61
CA ALA A 712 39.56 -18.62 12.45
C ALA A 712 38.99 -17.23 12.79
N LEU A 713 37.78 -16.90 12.33
CA LEU A 713 37.12 -15.65 12.69
C LEU A 713 36.84 -15.58 14.19
N ARG A 714 37.23 -14.47 14.81
CA ARG A 714 36.98 -14.16 16.21
C ARG A 714 36.48 -12.74 16.39
N ALA A 715 35.66 -12.50 17.40
CA ALA A 715 35.08 -11.21 17.72
C ALA A 715 36.06 -10.36 18.56
N PHE A 716 36.28 -9.14 18.09
CA PHE A 716 37.09 -8.13 18.76
C PHE A 716 36.24 -6.93 19.15
N ARG A 717 36.50 -6.41 20.35
CA ARG A 717 35.86 -5.20 20.87
C ARG A 717 36.89 -4.09 21.05
N TRP A 718 36.55 -2.88 20.63
CA TRP A 718 37.35 -1.69 20.89
C TRP A 718 37.20 -1.24 22.35
N ASN A 719 38.30 -1.17 23.11
CA ASN A 719 38.25 -0.73 24.52
C ASN A 719 38.54 0.77 24.73
N GLY A 720 38.70 1.54 23.65
CA GLY A 720 39.14 2.94 23.67
C GLY A 720 40.63 3.14 23.33
N THR A 721 41.45 2.09 23.41
CA THR A 721 42.91 2.13 23.16
C THR A 721 43.44 1.01 22.27
N SER A 722 42.81 -0.17 22.28
CA SER A 722 43.17 -1.31 21.45
C SER A 722 41.96 -2.21 21.18
N TRP A 723 42.02 -2.97 20.09
CA TRP A 723 41.12 -4.10 19.86
C TRP A 723 41.45 -5.23 20.81
N VAL A 724 40.44 -5.77 21.49
CA VAL A 724 40.60 -6.88 22.44
C VAL A 724 39.70 -8.02 22.01
N GLN A 725 40.29 -9.19 21.79
CA GLN A 725 39.53 -10.41 21.50
C GLN A 725 38.60 -10.73 22.69
N GLN A 726 37.36 -11.07 22.41
CA GLN A 726 36.40 -11.44 23.44
C GLN A 726 36.38 -12.95 23.68
N GLY A 727 35.72 -13.38 24.77
CA GLY A 727 35.49 -14.80 25.04
C GLY A 727 34.38 -15.33 24.15
N ASP A 728 34.75 -15.71 22.92
CA ASP A 728 33.83 -16.03 21.83
C ASP A 728 33.90 -17.49 21.39
N THR A 729 32.93 -17.92 20.60
CA THR A 729 32.93 -19.23 19.94
C THR A 729 33.45 -19.11 18.51
N ALA A 730 34.05 -20.17 17.99
CA ALA A 730 34.25 -20.28 16.55
C ALA A 730 32.90 -20.17 15.81
N PRO A 731 32.88 -19.71 14.55
CA PRO A 731 31.61 -19.50 13.87
C PRO A 731 30.77 -20.77 13.76
N VAL A 732 29.48 -20.62 14.02
CA VAL A 732 28.44 -21.63 13.79
C VAL A 732 27.31 -20.93 13.05
N ASN A 733 26.81 -21.52 11.96
CA ASN A 733 25.79 -20.90 11.10
C ASN A 733 26.12 -19.45 10.69
N ARG A 734 27.39 -19.20 10.32
CA ARG A 734 27.91 -17.86 9.94
C ARG A 734 27.77 -16.79 11.04
N CYS A 735 27.81 -17.19 12.31
CA CYS A 735 27.76 -16.28 13.44
C CYS A 735 28.87 -16.57 14.46
N VAL A 736 29.54 -15.53 14.94
CA VAL A 736 30.45 -15.57 16.10
C VAL A 736 29.69 -15.08 17.33
N THR A 737 29.59 -15.93 18.35
CA THR A 737 28.83 -15.62 19.57
C THR A 737 29.75 -15.22 20.71
N VAL A 738 29.40 -14.14 21.42
CA VAL A 738 30.10 -13.61 22.59
C VAL A 738 29.13 -13.54 23.77
N ALA A 739 29.39 -14.31 24.82
CA ALA A 739 28.53 -14.34 26.01
C ALA A 739 29.07 -13.43 27.12
N GLY A 740 28.17 -12.92 27.97
CA GLY A 740 28.53 -12.16 29.16
C GLY A 740 29.08 -10.76 28.88
N VAL A 741 28.71 -10.17 27.73
CA VAL A 741 29.09 -8.81 27.37
C VAL A 741 28.41 -7.82 28.31
N ASN A 742 29.18 -6.90 28.88
CA ASN A 742 28.72 -5.94 29.88
C ASN A 742 29.12 -4.49 29.55
N ALA A 743 29.71 -4.26 28.37
CA ALA A 743 30.02 -2.94 27.85
C ALA A 743 30.05 -2.98 26.31
N PHE A 744 29.43 -1.96 25.72
CA PHE A 744 29.29 -1.76 24.27
C PHE A 744 30.26 -0.69 23.75
N SER A 745 30.59 -0.76 22.46
CA SER A 745 31.58 0.07 21.76
C SER A 745 31.56 -0.30 20.26
N ALA A 746 32.67 -0.07 19.55
CA ALA A 746 32.91 -0.68 18.25
C ALA A 746 33.31 -2.18 18.35
N TRP A 747 32.90 -2.96 17.36
CA TRP A 747 33.10 -4.40 17.22
C TRP A 747 33.47 -4.76 15.78
N THR A 748 34.26 -5.82 15.61
CA THR A 748 34.59 -6.41 14.30
C THR A 748 34.86 -7.92 14.43
N LEU A 749 34.83 -8.63 13.32
CA LEU A 749 35.36 -9.99 13.21
C LEU A 749 36.73 -9.97 12.50
N PHE A 750 37.63 -10.82 12.98
CA PHE A 750 39.00 -10.88 12.46
C PHE A 750 39.46 -12.32 12.32
N ASP A 751 40.09 -12.62 11.18
CA ASP A 751 40.74 -13.89 10.89
C ASP A 751 42.07 -13.98 11.66
N THR A 752 42.03 -14.70 12.78
CA THR A 752 43.20 -14.88 13.65
C THR A 752 44.32 -15.73 13.03
N SER A 753 44.14 -16.27 11.82
CA SER A 753 45.23 -16.92 11.07
C SER A 753 46.12 -15.93 10.31
N ALA A 754 45.62 -14.72 10.03
CA ALA A 754 46.38 -13.64 9.40
C ALA A 754 47.23 -12.83 10.41
N GLY A 755 46.90 -12.90 11.70
CA GLY A 755 47.61 -12.15 12.74
C GLY A 755 46.98 -12.33 14.12
N ALA A 756 47.51 -11.61 15.12
CA ALA A 756 47.03 -11.73 16.50
C ALA A 756 45.93 -10.71 16.88
N THR A 757 45.87 -9.57 16.20
CA THR A 757 44.94 -8.47 16.52
C THR A 757 44.68 -7.58 15.31
N PRO A 758 43.47 -7.02 15.16
CA PRO A 758 43.18 -5.93 14.22
C PRO A 758 44.07 -4.71 14.48
N THR A 759 44.49 -3.99 13.44
CA THR A 759 45.58 -2.99 13.51
C THR A 759 45.13 -1.53 13.43
N ALA A 760 43.95 -1.22 12.89
CA ALA A 760 43.53 0.17 12.66
C ALA A 760 42.49 0.70 13.68
N VAL A 761 42.56 2.02 13.95
CA VAL A 761 41.79 2.80 14.96
C VAL A 761 41.76 4.27 14.47
N THR A 762 40.69 5.08 14.40
CA THR A 762 39.52 5.35 15.28
C THR A 762 38.40 5.98 14.40
N LEU A 763 37.13 5.66 14.67
CA LEU A 763 36.00 6.52 14.26
C LEU A 763 35.85 7.65 15.29
N SER A 764 35.99 8.89 14.84
CA SER A 764 35.45 10.08 15.51
C SER A 764 33.96 10.20 15.24
#